data_AF-A0A3D5RZY6-F1
#
_entry.id   AF-A0A3D5RZY6-F1
#
_cell.length_a   1.000
_cell.length_b   1.000
_cell.length_c   1.000
_cell.angle_alpha   90.00
_cell.angle_beta   90.00
_cell.angle_gamma   90.00
#
_symmetry.space_group_name_H-M   'P 1'
#
loop_
_entity.id
_entity.type
_entity.pdbx_description
1 polymer ?
#
loop_
_entity_poly.entity_id
_entity_poly.type
_entity_poly.pdbx_seq_one_letter_code
_entity_poly.pdbx_strand_id
1 'polypeptide(L)'
;MLGSGIHLHFIIPHFLGQHIPQSLKLDVSGQLPAAPNRWLVTKKNQDGNIKDQWVIESDFIHSEDAVPNLPTCIIPFTNGKPFRYMGRQTQLSNSRTGGDTFKSLSGNPLTITGYGDINFSSFYPNCLSVFGFHDPNGTIDNGTYSILGWNNDSTDDLLSQSIVSLIQSDSTIDINTQLKNLYKLSLENDDQVDWKSALRTLFYGEIVMDAARSIPDTSKLKVSIGNTGTEALSALLADQLDPDDQSKNLIEEQLESMLMFSKLDHLHTDTGPKFLEARHEKGFSALHSGHLWRIVPKLSKMNPDTGDNGLPPLSPQLASLLHNLNIAQANYDNAQNLVETLKEQLYQDWYKYMLAAYPPLEGREQYPDPDQIRFFIEKVSFSELETLINSTGSLTYSDATSQFQPNPSSENEQDLAHQLLTAWNTVASEIGKENDALKLSQIPGPRFWKANAPSIMISGLPGRSETHTRLHQDYLTLKLITDSDQSVDEVSLSSNDSNKILAQLTGFNTFKLSDQEWKPFILDWEIDLTNCKLKEGGEDFSNTSLQNDFDIDQYGPDFLTNKYKSGKLSIFSGSAIMGSGAQPALLNQLKSFLFTTLKKAGIILNPDDFNGLLDSTDWNSFFTTLKNKEDDKTDKDFISLISLTDLTENPIRTAWEAYKTALQTNVISQTLNGFNEAFLMRRKTAQLPISEPLGFESEQSFSQKVQKLVGTDRSSSPIVAFDFNPIRSGLFKLNRLRLYDNFGEPFDLTMDEKQTTSEPLTDRYFSKFLRPRLAQPTRLNFRWLSAIPLTSAEDQYEDHINANETNDHPLTSPICGWLLPNYIDNTIGVYAKDGSAVGYVDET
;
A
#
# COMPACT_ATOMS: atom_id res chain seq x y z
N MET A 1 28.87 1.66 4.98
CA MET A 1 29.43 0.59 4.12
C MET A 1 29.73 -0.61 5.00
N LEU A 2 29.50 -1.82 4.50
CA LEU A 2 29.85 -3.04 5.22
C LEU A 2 31.38 -3.16 5.36
N GLY A 3 31.84 -3.79 6.44
CA GLY A 3 33.26 -4.07 6.64
C GLY A 3 33.77 -5.12 5.63
N SER A 4 35.08 -5.29 5.52
CA SER A 4 35.65 -6.41 4.76
C SER A 4 35.35 -7.74 5.45
N GLY A 5 35.27 -8.82 4.67
CA GLY A 5 35.06 -10.19 5.17
C GLY A 5 33.80 -10.83 4.61
N ILE A 6 33.33 -11.90 5.27
CA ILE A 6 32.08 -12.60 4.91
C ILE A 6 30.93 -12.08 5.78
N HIS A 7 29.88 -11.63 5.12
CA HIS A 7 28.62 -11.26 5.74
C HIS A 7 27.55 -12.30 5.39
N LEU A 8 26.89 -12.87 6.40
CA LEU A 8 25.77 -13.78 6.20
C LEU A 8 24.49 -13.09 6.68
N HIS A 9 23.46 -13.13 5.85
CA HIS A 9 22.12 -12.64 6.17
C HIS A 9 21.17 -13.82 6.32
N PHE A 10 20.51 -13.93 7.48
CA PHE A 10 19.64 -15.07 7.78
C PHE A 10 18.24 -14.82 7.23
N ILE A 11 17.80 -15.67 6.30
CA ILE A 11 16.43 -15.63 5.78
C ILE A 11 15.53 -16.38 6.75
N ILE A 12 14.61 -15.63 7.38
CA ILE A 12 13.66 -16.19 8.33
C ILE A 12 12.47 -16.81 7.59
N PRO A 13 11.96 -17.99 8.00
CA PRO A 13 10.79 -18.61 7.38
C PRO A 13 9.57 -17.68 7.29
N HIS A 14 8.87 -17.73 6.15
CA HIS A 14 7.77 -16.82 5.85
C HIS A 14 6.63 -16.84 6.87
N PHE A 15 6.32 -18.00 7.47
CA PHE A 15 5.25 -18.12 8.47
C PHE A 15 5.51 -17.30 9.74
N LEU A 16 6.77 -16.99 10.06
CA LEU A 16 7.12 -16.10 11.17
C LEU A 16 6.89 -14.61 10.85
N GLY A 17 6.66 -14.28 9.57
CA GLY A 17 6.26 -12.95 9.13
C GLY A 17 4.76 -12.77 8.98
N GLN A 18 3.95 -13.75 9.37
CA GLN A 18 2.50 -13.69 9.32
C GLN A 18 1.91 -13.56 10.73
N HIS A 19 0.76 -12.88 10.84
CA HIS A 19 0.04 -12.82 12.11
C HIS A 19 -0.44 -14.21 12.52
N ILE A 20 -0.30 -14.52 13.80
CA ILE A 20 -0.73 -15.80 14.37
C ILE A 20 -2.26 -15.94 14.16
N PRO A 21 -2.74 -17.03 13.54
CA PRO A 21 -4.17 -17.22 13.28
C PRO A 21 -5.01 -17.15 14.55
N GLN A 22 -6.08 -16.34 14.53
CA GLN A 22 -7.02 -16.23 15.66
C GLN A 22 -7.71 -17.56 16.01
N SER A 23 -7.78 -18.49 15.06
CA SER A 23 -8.33 -19.84 15.27
C SER A 23 -7.58 -20.65 16.33
N LEU A 24 -6.31 -20.34 16.59
CA LEU A 24 -5.49 -21.06 17.58
C LEU A 24 -5.74 -20.61 19.03
N LYS A 25 -6.43 -19.48 19.24
CA LYS A 25 -6.80 -18.93 20.56
C LYS A 25 -5.63 -18.82 21.56
N LEU A 26 -4.42 -18.62 21.05
CA LEU A 26 -3.25 -18.30 21.87
C LEU A 26 -3.36 -16.84 22.37
N ASP A 27 -2.77 -16.52 23.52
CA ASP A 27 -2.77 -15.15 24.07
C ASP A 27 -2.14 -14.13 23.10
N VAL A 28 -1.22 -14.59 22.24
CA VAL A 28 -0.53 -13.83 21.20
C VAL A 28 -1.23 -13.85 19.83
N SER A 29 -2.45 -14.38 19.74
CA SER A 29 -3.20 -14.46 18.48
C SER A 29 -3.42 -13.07 17.87
N GLY A 30 -3.24 -12.95 16.56
CA GLY A 30 -3.32 -11.67 15.86
C GLY A 30 -2.07 -10.80 15.99
N GLN A 31 -1.03 -11.24 16.71
CA GLN A 31 0.30 -10.59 16.74
C GLN A 31 1.29 -11.33 15.82
N LEU A 32 2.42 -10.70 15.53
CA LEU A 32 3.55 -11.39 14.88
C LEU A 32 4.25 -12.30 15.89
N PRO A 33 4.63 -13.53 15.50
CA PRO A 33 5.33 -14.46 16.38
C PRO A 33 6.77 -14.01 16.66
N ALA A 34 7.33 -14.56 17.74
CA ALA A 34 8.74 -14.36 18.07
C ALA A 34 9.65 -14.97 16.99
N ALA A 35 10.64 -14.20 16.55
CA ALA A 35 11.71 -14.70 15.70
C ALA A 35 12.79 -15.40 16.55
N PRO A 36 13.62 -16.29 15.96
CA PRO A 36 14.69 -16.94 16.70
C PRO A 36 15.70 -15.89 17.20
N ASN A 37 16.00 -15.92 18.49
CA ASN A 37 16.86 -14.92 19.14
C ASN A 37 18.23 -15.46 19.52
N ARG A 38 18.51 -16.74 19.27
CA ARG A 38 19.83 -17.36 19.44
C ARG A 38 20.22 -18.08 18.17
N TRP A 39 21.48 -17.93 17.78
CA TRP A 39 22.05 -18.61 16.63
C TRP A 39 23.44 -19.13 16.92
N LEU A 40 23.71 -20.37 16.50
CA LEU A 40 25.02 -20.98 16.45
C LEU A 40 25.50 -20.95 15.00
N VAL A 41 26.60 -20.25 14.74
CA VAL A 41 27.27 -20.23 13.44
C VAL A 41 28.52 -21.08 13.54
N THR A 42 28.63 -22.10 12.69
CA THR A 42 29.77 -23.02 12.64
C THR A 42 30.45 -22.94 11.28
N LYS A 43 31.73 -22.56 11.27
CA LYS A 43 32.57 -22.53 10.07
C LYS A 43 33.34 -23.84 9.96
N LYS A 44 33.18 -24.53 8.83
CA LYS A 44 33.87 -25.77 8.49
C LYS A 44 34.88 -25.54 7.36
N ASN A 45 36.03 -26.20 7.44
CA ASN A 45 37.02 -26.24 6.37
C ASN A 45 36.59 -27.19 5.24
N GLN A 46 37.37 -27.26 4.16
CA GLN A 46 37.17 -28.17 3.02
C GLN A 46 37.01 -29.64 3.44
N ASP A 47 37.74 -30.08 4.47
CA ASP A 47 37.66 -31.45 5.00
C ASP A 47 36.42 -31.71 5.88
N GLY A 48 35.52 -30.73 6.03
CA GLY A 48 34.35 -30.80 6.90
C GLY A 48 34.63 -30.58 8.39
N ASN A 49 35.90 -30.40 8.77
CA ASN A 49 36.31 -30.13 10.14
C ASN A 49 35.92 -28.72 10.60
N ILE A 50 35.43 -28.61 11.83
CA ILE A 50 35.08 -27.33 12.44
C ILE A 50 36.33 -26.50 12.70
N LYS A 51 36.34 -25.27 12.20
CA LYS A 51 37.40 -24.29 12.40
C LYS A 51 37.07 -23.35 13.55
N ASP A 52 35.89 -22.74 13.49
CA ASP A 52 35.45 -21.69 14.41
C ASP A 52 33.95 -21.78 14.63
N GLN A 53 33.51 -21.36 15.82
CA GLN A 53 32.09 -21.29 16.20
C GLN A 53 31.78 -19.99 16.93
N TRP A 54 30.59 -19.45 16.65
CA TRP A 54 30.08 -18.23 17.25
C TRP A 54 28.64 -18.39 17.70
N VAL A 55 28.29 -17.66 18.76
CA VAL A 55 26.92 -17.48 19.22
C VAL A 55 26.49 -16.05 18.91
N ILE A 56 25.28 -15.91 18.36
CA ILE A 56 24.63 -14.63 18.13
C ILE A 56 23.41 -14.54 19.05
N GLU A 57 23.35 -13.47 19.83
CA GLU A 57 22.24 -13.13 20.70
C GLU A 57 21.51 -11.94 20.10
N SER A 58 20.47 -12.23 19.31
CA SER A 58 19.78 -11.23 18.48
C SER A 58 19.05 -10.18 19.30
N ASP A 59 18.54 -10.56 20.45
CA ASP A 59 17.77 -9.69 21.35
C ASP A 59 18.62 -9.08 22.47
N PHE A 60 19.93 -9.29 22.51
CA PHE A 60 20.80 -8.73 23.56
C PHE A 60 20.90 -7.21 23.40
N ILE A 61 20.70 -6.47 24.49
CA ILE A 61 20.78 -5.01 24.52
C ILE A 61 22.02 -4.59 25.30
N HIS A 62 22.88 -3.81 24.64
CA HIS A 62 24.08 -3.28 25.27
C HIS A 62 23.73 -2.18 26.28
N SER A 63 24.57 -2.02 27.31
CA SER A 63 24.42 -0.95 28.29
C SER A 63 24.54 0.44 27.64
N GLU A 64 24.04 1.47 28.33
CA GLU A 64 23.95 2.84 27.80
C GLU A 64 25.29 3.43 27.32
N ASP A 65 26.36 3.12 28.05
CA ASP A 65 27.73 3.59 27.79
C ASP A 65 28.52 2.68 26.84
N ALA A 66 27.98 1.50 26.50
CA ALA A 66 28.68 0.56 25.63
C ALA A 66 28.72 1.09 24.18
N VAL A 67 29.90 0.98 23.59
CA VAL A 67 30.10 1.14 22.14
C VAL A 67 30.57 -0.22 21.63
N PRO A 68 29.71 -0.97 20.93
CA PRO A 68 30.07 -2.28 20.40
C PRO A 68 31.27 -2.19 19.45
N ASN A 69 32.22 -3.12 19.59
CA ASN A 69 33.39 -3.20 18.71
C ASN A 69 33.03 -3.68 17.29
N LEU A 70 31.90 -4.38 17.15
CA LEU A 70 31.35 -4.85 15.88
C LEU A 70 30.11 -4.01 15.52
N PRO A 71 29.90 -3.71 14.22
CA PRO A 71 28.67 -3.06 13.76
C PRO A 71 27.44 -3.87 14.21
N THR A 72 26.48 -3.20 14.82
CA THR A 72 25.25 -3.84 15.30
C THR A 72 24.06 -2.89 15.15
N CYS A 73 22.85 -3.37 15.40
CA CYS A 73 21.63 -2.59 15.20
C CYS A 73 21.51 -1.46 16.23
N ILE A 74 21.05 -0.29 15.79
CA ILE A 74 20.69 0.83 16.67
C ILE A 74 19.18 0.85 16.80
N ILE A 75 18.67 0.81 18.03
CA ILE A 75 17.25 0.87 18.33
C ILE A 75 16.91 2.17 19.07
N PRO A 76 15.74 2.78 18.83
CA PRO A 76 15.29 3.94 19.60
C PRO A 76 15.05 3.57 21.06
N PHE A 77 15.38 4.48 21.97
CA PHE A 77 15.17 4.29 23.42
C PHE A 77 14.78 5.62 24.07
N THR A 78 13.84 5.61 25.01
CA THR A 78 13.25 6.86 25.54
C THR A 78 13.83 7.31 26.88
N ASN A 79 14.54 6.44 27.61
CA ASN A 79 15.09 6.76 28.92
C ASN A 79 16.60 7.04 28.85
N GLY A 80 17.01 8.29 29.03
CA GLY A 80 18.41 8.71 28.95
C GLY A 80 18.83 8.93 27.49
N LYS A 81 19.93 8.31 27.07
CA LYS A 81 20.41 8.37 25.68
C LYS A 81 19.34 7.84 24.70
N PRO A 82 19.02 8.57 23.61
CA PRO A 82 17.84 8.31 22.77
C PRO A 82 17.93 7.04 21.91
N PHE A 83 18.95 6.21 22.14
CA PHE A 83 19.18 4.97 21.43
C PHE A 83 19.94 3.96 22.30
N ARG A 84 19.83 2.68 21.92
CA ARG A 84 20.64 1.57 22.42
C ARG A 84 21.14 0.74 21.25
N TYR A 85 22.13 -0.12 21.50
CA TYR A 85 22.60 -1.10 20.54
C TYR A 85 21.99 -2.47 20.83
N MET A 86 21.51 -3.15 19.78
CA MET A 86 20.86 -4.46 19.86
C MET A 86 21.59 -5.48 18.97
N GLY A 87 21.88 -6.65 19.53
CA GLY A 87 22.58 -7.74 18.89
C GLY A 87 23.99 -7.91 19.45
N ARG A 88 24.39 -9.16 19.69
CA ARG A 88 25.74 -9.48 20.15
C ARG A 88 26.26 -10.72 19.44
N GLN A 89 27.43 -10.61 18.83
CA GLN A 89 28.18 -11.72 18.25
C GLN A 89 29.40 -12.02 19.14
N THR A 90 29.51 -13.25 19.62
CA THR A 90 30.62 -13.67 20.48
C THR A 90 31.17 -15.02 20.01
N GLN A 91 32.49 -15.19 20.01
CA GLN A 91 33.08 -16.52 19.80
C GLN A 91 32.59 -17.48 20.89
N LEU A 92 32.33 -18.72 20.51
CA LEU A 92 31.73 -19.67 21.43
C LEU A 92 32.59 -19.91 22.68
N SER A 93 33.91 -19.93 22.51
CA SER A 93 34.93 -20.09 23.56
C SER A 93 35.00 -18.93 24.56
N ASN A 94 34.47 -17.75 24.24
CA ASN A 94 34.55 -16.58 25.10
C ASN A 94 33.39 -16.54 26.10
N SER A 95 33.68 -16.13 27.33
CA SER A 95 32.66 -15.89 28.35
C SER A 95 31.72 -14.75 27.94
N ARG A 96 30.43 -14.96 28.15
CA ARG A 96 29.36 -14.00 27.84
C ARG A 96 28.81 -13.42 29.14
N THR A 97 28.79 -12.09 29.26
CA THR A 97 28.19 -11.42 30.42
C THR A 97 26.68 -11.35 30.26
N GLY A 98 25.94 -11.40 31.37
CA GLY A 98 24.51 -11.08 31.37
C GLY A 98 24.25 -9.63 30.96
N GLY A 99 23.04 -9.35 30.49
CA GLY A 99 22.58 -8.02 30.12
C GLY A 99 21.08 -8.02 29.84
N ASP A 100 20.55 -6.84 29.51
CA ASP A 100 19.15 -6.68 29.17
C ASP A 100 18.83 -7.36 27.83
N THR A 101 17.57 -7.74 27.67
CA THR A 101 17.05 -8.27 26.39
C THR A 101 16.00 -7.34 25.82
N PHE A 102 15.74 -7.47 24.52
CA PHE A 102 14.67 -6.73 23.86
C PHE A 102 13.32 -7.01 24.54
N LYS A 103 13.07 -8.26 24.96
CA LYS A 103 11.86 -8.67 25.69
C LYS A 103 11.77 -8.01 27.07
N SER A 104 12.88 -7.89 27.80
CA SER A 104 12.87 -7.23 29.12
C SER A 104 12.63 -5.72 29.04
N LEU A 105 13.04 -5.06 27.95
CA LEU A 105 12.85 -3.62 27.76
C LEU A 105 11.50 -3.25 27.13
N SER A 106 11.07 -4.00 26.11
CA SER A 106 9.86 -3.67 25.33
C SER A 106 8.58 -4.35 25.84
N GLY A 107 8.72 -5.37 26.70
CA GLY A 107 7.62 -6.23 27.12
C GLY A 107 7.19 -7.28 26.09
N ASN A 108 7.76 -7.27 24.87
CA ASN A 108 7.42 -8.18 23.79
C ASN A 108 8.66 -8.89 23.22
N PRO A 109 8.54 -10.13 22.74
CA PRO A 109 9.67 -10.82 22.12
C PRO A 109 10.12 -10.12 20.83
N LEU A 110 11.38 -10.34 20.43
CA LEU A 110 11.90 -9.86 19.15
C LEU A 110 11.16 -10.53 17.99
N THR A 111 10.60 -9.74 17.07
CA THR A 111 9.92 -10.24 15.86
C THR A 111 10.72 -9.91 14.60
N ILE A 112 10.25 -10.37 13.43
CA ILE A 112 10.87 -10.07 12.14
C ILE A 112 10.88 -8.57 11.77
N THR A 113 10.10 -7.75 12.48
CA THR A 113 10.03 -6.28 12.30
C THR A 113 10.94 -5.52 13.28
N GLY A 114 11.66 -6.23 14.16
CA GLY A 114 12.58 -5.63 15.11
C GLY A 114 11.89 -4.60 16.01
N TYR A 115 12.33 -3.34 15.91
CA TYR A 115 11.79 -2.19 16.64
C TYR A 115 10.60 -1.50 15.93
N GLY A 116 10.02 -2.13 14.91
CA GLY A 116 8.88 -1.63 14.15
C GLY A 116 9.16 -1.26 12.69
N ASP A 117 10.36 -1.59 12.17
CA ASP A 117 10.66 -1.45 10.74
C ASP A 117 10.26 -2.73 10.00
N ILE A 118 9.34 -2.61 9.03
CA ILE A 118 8.89 -3.74 8.22
C ILE A 118 10.01 -4.40 7.42
N ASN A 119 11.09 -3.69 7.12
CA ASN A 119 12.25 -4.21 6.40
C ASN A 119 13.36 -4.70 7.31
N PHE A 120 13.13 -4.74 8.63
CA PHE A 120 14.18 -5.04 9.60
C PHE A 120 14.92 -6.35 9.29
N SER A 121 14.17 -7.43 9.07
CA SER A 121 14.73 -8.76 8.75
C SER A 121 15.11 -8.95 7.28
N SER A 122 14.57 -8.16 6.35
CA SER A 122 14.80 -8.30 4.91
C SER A 122 15.95 -7.44 4.39
N PHE A 123 16.35 -6.40 5.13
CA PHE A 123 17.50 -5.56 4.81
C PHE A 123 18.66 -5.81 5.79
N TYR A 124 19.74 -6.44 5.32
CA TYR A 124 20.87 -6.83 6.16
C TYR A 124 21.47 -5.67 6.96
N PRO A 125 21.65 -4.45 6.41
CA PRO A 125 22.13 -3.31 7.19
C PRO A 125 21.26 -2.94 8.40
N ASN A 126 19.97 -3.27 8.40
CA ASN A 126 19.07 -3.00 9.53
C ASN A 126 19.24 -4.00 10.68
N CYS A 127 19.67 -5.24 10.39
CA CYS A 127 19.72 -6.34 11.35
C CYS A 127 21.13 -6.95 11.54
N LEU A 128 22.17 -6.11 11.38
CA LEU A 128 23.57 -6.46 11.64
C LEU A 128 23.73 -7.07 13.05
N SER A 129 24.29 -8.28 13.12
CA SER A 129 24.44 -9.06 14.37
C SER A 129 23.14 -9.35 15.12
N VAL A 130 21.99 -9.27 14.44
CA VAL A 130 20.67 -9.68 14.93
C VAL A 130 20.15 -10.86 14.11
N PHE A 131 19.88 -10.64 12.82
CA PHE A 131 19.56 -11.70 11.84
C PHE A 131 20.68 -11.84 10.82
N GLY A 132 21.92 -11.74 11.32
CA GLY A 132 23.08 -11.68 10.48
C GLY A 132 24.38 -11.93 11.23
N PHE A 133 25.41 -12.29 10.49
CA PHE A 133 26.74 -12.62 10.99
C PHE A 133 27.82 -11.94 10.15
N HIS A 134 28.94 -11.57 10.79
CA HIS A 134 30.11 -11.03 10.11
C HIS A 134 31.38 -11.76 10.56
N ASP A 135 32.05 -12.44 9.62
CA ASP A 135 33.42 -12.94 9.78
C ASP A 135 34.40 -11.98 9.10
N PRO A 136 35.10 -11.11 9.85
CA PRO A 136 36.05 -10.15 9.27
C PRO A 136 37.26 -10.81 8.62
N ASN A 137 37.58 -12.05 9.00
CA ASN A 137 38.67 -12.85 8.43
C ASN A 137 38.16 -13.90 7.44
N GLY A 138 36.89 -13.81 7.05
CA GLY A 138 36.26 -14.70 6.08
C GLY A 138 36.78 -14.42 4.66
N THR A 139 37.16 -15.48 3.97
CA THR A 139 37.61 -15.48 2.58
C THR A 139 36.75 -16.44 1.77
N ILE A 140 36.61 -16.20 0.45
CA ILE A 140 35.96 -17.12 -0.49
C ILE A 140 36.94 -18.27 -0.80
N ASP A 141 37.33 -19.00 0.24
CA ASP A 141 38.02 -20.28 0.16
C ASP A 141 36.94 -21.34 0.37
N ASN A 142 36.94 -22.45 -0.38
CA ASN A 142 35.85 -23.45 -0.45
C ASN A 142 35.42 -24.11 0.89
N GLY A 143 34.96 -23.36 1.88
CA GLY A 143 34.49 -23.78 3.19
C GLY A 143 32.99 -23.57 3.34
N THR A 144 32.45 -24.04 4.46
CA THR A 144 31.00 -24.07 4.67
C THR A 144 30.62 -23.39 5.97
N TYR A 145 29.57 -22.57 5.96
CA TYR A 145 28.96 -22.04 7.17
C TYR A 145 27.62 -22.74 7.41
N SER A 146 27.49 -23.40 8.55
CA SER A 146 26.23 -23.97 9.02
C SER A 146 25.65 -23.05 10.10
N ILE A 147 24.37 -22.73 9.99
CA ILE A 147 23.64 -21.83 10.89
C ILE A 147 22.52 -22.62 11.54
N LEU A 148 22.46 -22.60 12.87
CA LEU A 148 21.41 -23.23 13.67
C LEU A 148 20.78 -22.20 14.61
N GLY A 149 19.51 -21.90 14.44
CA GLY A 149 18.76 -20.92 15.23
C GLY A 149 17.70 -21.56 16.13
N TRP A 150 17.40 -20.94 17.26
CA TRP A 150 16.32 -21.33 18.18
C TRP A 150 15.82 -20.13 19.00
N ASN A 151 14.65 -20.30 19.63
CA ASN A 151 14.16 -19.39 20.66
C ASN A 151 14.72 -19.82 22.02
N ASN A 152 15.43 -18.92 22.71
CA ASN A 152 16.02 -19.21 24.02
C ASN A 152 14.96 -19.57 25.08
N ASP A 153 13.85 -18.84 25.08
CA ASP A 153 12.68 -19.11 25.90
C ASP A 153 11.75 -20.06 25.13
N SER A 154 11.45 -21.23 25.71
CA SER A 154 10.57 -22.21 25.07
C SER A 154 9.13 -21.72 24.94
N THR A 155 8.71 -20.72 25.72
CA THR A 155 7.39 -20.12 25.63
C THR A 155 7.23 -19.20 24.41
N ASP A 156 8.32 -18.89 23.71
CA ASP A 156 8.31 -18.09 22.47
C ASP A 156 8.26 -18.97 21.20
N ASP A 157 8.31 -20.30 21.34
CA ASP A 157 8.29 -21.25 20.21
C ASP A 157 6.87 -21.41 19.65
N LEU A 158 6.60 -20.79 18.49
CA LEU A 158 5.27 -20.79 17.86
C LEU A 158 4.78 -22.20 17.53
N LEU A 159 5.62 -23.04 16.91
CA LEU A 159 5.15 -24.37 16.47
C LEU A 159 4.84 -25.25 17.66
N SER A 160 5.66 -25.20 18.72
CA SER A 160 5.41 -25.92 19.97
C SER A 160 4.08 -25.49 20.59
N GLN A 161 3.82 -24.18 20.71
CA GLN A 161 2.55 -23.64 21.21
C GLN A 161 1.34 -24.07 20.37
N SER A 162 1.46 -23.97 19.05
CA SER A 162 0.39 -24.31 18.13
C SER A 162 0.06 -25.81 18.18
N ILE A 163 1.06 -26.68 18.25
CA ILE A 163 0.85 -28.13 18.38
C ILE A 163 0.15 -28.44 19.71
N VAL A 164 0.61 -27.86 20.82
CA VAL A 164 -0.02 -28.06 22.14
C VAL A 164 -1.48 -27.59 22.12
N SER A 165 -1.77 -26.41 21.57
CA SER A 165 -3.14 -25.88 21.47
C SER A 165 -4.04 -26.76 20.59
N LEU A 166 -3.54 -27.22 19.44
CA LEU A 166 -4.28 -28.11 18.53
C LEU A 166 -4.63 -29.44 19.22
N ILE A 167 -3.66 -30.07 19.90
CA ILE A 167 -3.89 -31.33 20.63
C ILE A 167 -4.86 -31.14 21.79
N GLN A 168 -4.79 -30.01 22.50
CA GLN A 168 -5.74 -29.68 23.58
C GLN A 168 -7.16 -29.45 23.05
N SER A 169 -7.29 -28.90 21.84
CA SER A 169 -8.59 -28.67 21.21
C SER A 169 -9.25 -29.95 20.70
N ASP A 170 -8.48 -30.85 20.08
CA ASP A 170 -8.93 -32.15 19.60
C ASP A 170 -7.75 -33.13 19.55
N SER A 171 -7.78 -34.14 20.42
CA SER A 171 -6.72 -35.15 20.53
C SER A 171 -6.59 -36.08 19.30
N THR A 172 -7.54 -36.05 18.37
CA THR A 172 -7.57 -36.86 17.15
C THR A 172 -7.17 -36.09 15.88
N ILE A 173 -6.87 -34.80 16.02
CA ILE A 173 -6.56 -33.92 14.90
C ILE A 173 -5.29 -34.35 14.16
N ASP A 174 -5.32 -34.30 12.83
CA ASP A 174 -4.13 -34.51 12.02
C ASP A 174 -3.26 -33.24 12.01
N ILE A 175 -2.26 -33.23 12.89
CA ILE A 175 -1.31 -32.13 13.05
C ILE A 175 -0.56 -31.81 11.74
N ASN A 176 -0.22 -32.81 10.93
CA ASN A 176 0.48 -32.59 9.67
C ASN A 176 -0.36 -31.76 8.69
N THR A 177 -1.64 -32.12 8.56
CA THR A 177 -2.58 -31.37 7.73
C THR A 177 -2.79 -29.95 8.28
N GLN A 178 -2.84 -29.77 9.60
CA GLN A 178 -2.97 -28.43 10.19
C GLN A 178 -1.73 -27.56 9.97
N LEU A 179 -0.52 -28.09 10.15
CA LEU A 179 0.72 -27.35 9.88
C LEU A 179 0.85 -26.96 8.40
N LYS A 180 0.42 -27.85 7.49
CA LYS A 180 0.31 -27.53 6.05
C LYS A 180 -0.66 -26.38 5.82
N ASN A 181 -1.86 -26.42 6.39
CA ASN A 181 -2.88 -25.41 6.14
C ASN A 181 -2.55 -24.05 6.77
N LEU A 182 -2.08 -24.04 8.02
CA LEU A 182 -1.83 -22.83 8.80
C LEU A 182 -0.51 -22.15 8.41
N TYR A 183 0.56 -22.94 8.26
CA TYR A 183 1.93 -22.42 8.15
C TYR A 183 2.66 -22.81 6.89
N LYS A 184 2.01 -23.56 5.99
CA LYS A 184 2.68 -24.06 4.79
C LYS A 184 3.92 -24.87 5.17
N LEU A 185 3.80 -25.82 6.09
CA LEU A 185 4.89 -26.71 6.52
C LEU A 185 4.56 -28.17 6.24
N SER A 186 5.51 -28.97 5.78
CA SER A 186 5.33 -30.40 5.50
C SER A 186 6.51 -31.24 5.97
N LEU A 187 6.27 -32.40 6.60
CA LEU A 187 7.35 -33.33 6.93
C LEU A 187 8.02 -33.93 5.67
N GLU A 188 9.33 -34.15 5.74
CA GLU A 188 10.14 -34.76 4.66
C GLU A 188 9.72 -36.20 4.36
N ASN A 189 9.36 -36.96 5.40
CA ASN A 189 8.94 -38.36 5.32
C ASN A 189 7.61 -38.58 6.04
N ASP A 190 6.96 -39.72 5.79
CA ASP A 190 5.76 -40.20 6.49
C ASP A 190 6.10 -40.74 7.91
N ASP A 191 7.05 -40.08 8.56
CA ASP A 191 7.55 -40.46 9.88
C ASP A 191 6.42 -40.33 10.92
N GLN A 192 6.28 -41.35 11.75
CA GLN A 192 5.36 -41.34 12.89
C GLN A 192 5.94 -40.42 13.98
N VAL A 193 5.52 -39.16 13.97
CA VAL A 193 5.91 -38.17 14.99
C VAL A 193 5.02 -38.31 16.23
N ASP A 194 5.62 -38.45 17.41
CA ASP A 194 4.89 -38.31 18.68
C ASP A 194 4.73 -36.83 19.05
N TRP A 195 3.65 -36.23 18.56
CA TRP A 195 3.31 -34.83 18.78
C TRP A 195 3.01 -34.48 20.26
N LYS A 196 2.87 -35.47 21.15
CA LYS A 196 2.65 -35.24 22.59
C LYS A 196 3.96 -35.06 23.36
N SER A 197 5.09 -35.40 22.76
CA SER A 197 6.40 -35.14 23.34
C SER A 197 6.71 -33.63 23.36
N ALA A 198 7.60 -33.21 24.27
CA ALA A 198 8.03 -31.81 24.32
C ALA A 198 8.94 -31.50 23.13
N LEU A 199 8.34 -30.96 22.07
CA LEU A 199 9.03 -30.59 20.84
C LEU A 199 9.57 -29.15 20.91
N ARG A 200 10.74 -28.94 20.33
CA ARG A 200 11.38 -27.63 20.14
C ARG A 200 11.72 -27.44 18.67
N THR A 201 11.54 -26.22 18.19
CA THR A 201 11.80 -25.83 16.81
C THR A 201 13.25 -25.38 16.64
N LEU A 202 13.93 -25.96 15.64
CA LEU A 202 15.26 -25.55 15.21
C LEU A 202 15.20 -25.02 13.79
N PHE A 203 15.93 -23.94 13.53
CA PHE A 203 16.03 -23.31 12.22
C PHE A 203 17.42 -23.57 11.64
N TYR A 204 17.50 -24.25 10.50
CA TYR A 204 18.78 -24.65 9.92
C TYR A 204 18.97 -24.13 8.50
N GLY A 205 20.18 -23.67 8.20
CA GLY A 205 20.62 -23.34 6.85
C GLY A 205 22.13 -23.54 6.71
N GLU A 206 22.56 -23.95 5.52
CA GLU A 206 23.98 -24.14 5.23
C GLU A 206 24.35 -23.41 3.95
N ILE A 207 25.48 -22.70 3.95
CA ILE A 207 26.03 -22.05 2.77
C ILE A 207 27.44 -22.54 2.49
N VAL A 208 27.64 -23.07 1.30
CA VAL A 208 28.93 -23.50 0.75
C VAL A 208 29.52 -22.32 -0.01
N MET A 209 30.68 -21.86 0.44
CA MET A 209 31.49 -20.91 -0.32
C MET A 209 32.16 -21.68 -1.45
N ASP A 210 31.91 -21.33 -2.71
CA ASP A 210 32.42 -22.06 -3.87
C ASP A 210 33.00 -21.14 -4.94
N ALA A 211 32.27 -20.09 -5.32
CA ALA A 211 32.73 -19.04 -6.21
C ALA A 211 32.10 -17.71 -5.83
N ALA A 212 32.72 -16.61 -6.27
CA ALA A 212 32.15 -15.29 -6.10
C ALA A 212 30.76 -15.21 -6.75
N ARG A 213 29.85 -14.51 -6.09
CA ARG A 213 28.51 -14.21 -6.61
C ARG A 213 28.64 -13.56 -7.99
N SER A 214 27.78 -13.96 -8.92
CA SER A 214 27.72 -13.30 -10.24
C SER A 214 27.25 -11.86 -10.09
N ILE A 215 27.97 -10.93 -10.71
CA ILE A 215 27.55 -9.53 -10.78
C ILE A 215 26.32 -9.47 -11.71
N PRO A 216 25.23 -8.80 -11.32
CA PRO A 216 24.05 -8.65 -12.15
C PRO A 216 24.41 -7.97 -13.48
N ASP A 217 23.98 -8.57 -14.58
CA ASP A 217 24.08 -7.95 -15.90
C ASP A 217 22.96 -6.91 -16.06
N THR A 218 23.24 -5.67 -15.67
CA THR A 218 22.27 -4.56 -15.69
C THR A 218 21.82 -4.19 -17.11
N SER A 219 22.55 -4.60 -18.15
CA SER A 219 22.18 -4.34 -19.55
C SER A 219 20.92 -5.09 -20.01
N LYS A 220 20.53 -6.15 -19.30
CA LYS A 220 19.31 -6.93 -19.56
C LYS A 220 18.06 -6.32 -18.91
N LEU A 221 18.25 -5.33 -18.04
CA LEU A 221 17.15 -4.72 -17.32
C LEU A 221 16.43 -3.74 -18.23
N LYS A 222 15.12 -3.90 -18.37
CA LYS A 222 14.24 -2.94 -19.05
C LYS A 222 13.42 -2.17 -18.02
N VAL A 223 13.13 -0.91 -18.33
CA VAL A 223 12.31 -0.03 -17.50
C VAL A 223 11.03 0.31 -18.25
N SER A 224 9.88 0.13 -17.59
CA SER A 224 8.59 0.62 -18.08
C SER A 224 7.90 1.53 -17.07
N ILE A 225 7.12 2.49 -17.58
CA ILE A 225 6.45 3.53 -16.76
C ILE A 225 4.98 3.60 -17.14
N GLY A 226 4.08 3.68 -16.15
CA GLY A 226 2.65 3.90 -16.36
C GLY A 226 2.00 4.66 -15.21
N ASN A 227 0.72 5.05 -15.32
CA ASN A 227 0.02 5.64 -14.17
C ASN A 227 -0.23 4.60 -13.06
N THR A 228 -0.22 3.32 -13.42
CA THR A 228 -0.33 2.20 -12.49
C THR A 228 0.67 1.09 -12.84
N GLY A 229 0.93 0.19 -11.89
CA GLY A 229 1.81 -0.95 -12.12
C GLY A 229 1.33 -1.89 -13.23
N THR A 230 0.01 -2.01 -13.44
CA THR A 230 -0.51 -2.81 -14.55
C THR A 230 -0.35 -2.10 -15.90
N GLU A 231 -0.53 -0.78 -15.98
CA GLU A 231 -0.27 -0.03 -17.22
C GLU A 231 1.20 -0.15 -17.64
N ALA A 232 2.12 -0.05 -16.69
CA ALA A 232 3.54 -0.25 -16.95
C ALA A 232 3.85 -1.68 -17.45
N LEU A 233 3.11 -2.67 -16.94
CA LEU A 233 3.23 -4.07 -17.38
C LEU A 233 2.64 -4.29 -18.78
N SER A 234 1.45 -3.74 -19.06
CA SER A 234 0.79 -3.82 -20.36
C SER A 234 1.66 -3.19 -21.44
N ALA A 235 2.26 -2.03 -21.18
CA ALA A 235 3.19 -1.38 -22.10
C ALA A 235 4.46 -2.24 -22.32
N LEU A 236 5.02 -2.82 -21.25
CA LEU A 236 6.17 -3.73 -21.35
C LEU A 236 5.85 -4.98 -22.18
N LEU A 237 4.69 -5.60 -21.96
CA LEU A 237 4.26 -6.79 -22.69
C LEU A 237 3.98 -6.46 -24.15
N ALA A 238 3.37 -5.32 -24.45
CA ALA A 238 3.18 -4.85 -25.81
C ALA A 238 4.53 -4.69 -26.54
N ASP A 239 5.55 -4.11 -25.89
CA ASP A 239 6.91 -4.02 -26.45
C ASP A 239 7.56 -5.39 -26.71
N GLN A 240 7.27 -6.39 -25.89
CA GLN A 240 7.80 -7.75 -26.05
C GLN A 240 7.05 -8.56 -27.12
N LEU A 241 5.74 -8.35 -27.27
CA LEU A 241 4.89 -9.06 -28.23
C LEU A 241 4.99 -8.49 -29.65
N ASP A 242 5.20 -7.18 -29.78
CA ASP A 242 5.39 -6.51 -31.06
C ASP A 242 6.63 -5.60 -31.06
N PRO A 243 7.85 -6.17 -31.17
CA PRO A 243 9.10 -5.39 -31.14
C PRO A 243 9.25 -4.38 -32.29
N ASP A 244 8.57 -4.62 -33.42
CA ASP A 244 8.65 -3.81 -34.64
C ASP A 244 7.79 -2.53 -34.57
N ASP A 245 7.05 -2.32 -33.47
CA ASP A 245 6.33 -1.09 -33.14
C ASP A 245 5.23 -0.68 -34.12
N GLN A 246 4.53 -1.66 -34.71
CA GLN A 246 3.44 -1.38 -35.64
C GLN A 246 2.09 -1.27 -34.91
N SER A 247 1.94 -1.98 -33.80
CA SER A 247 0.67 -2.24 -33.11
C SER A 247 0.76 -2.16 -31.58
N LYS A 248 1.89 -1.69 -31.00
CA LYS A 248 2.10 -1.65 -29.53
C LYS A 248 0.97 -0.96 -28.77
N ASN A 249 0.54 0.22 -29.23
CA ASN A 249 -0.53 0.97 -28.56
C ASN A 249 -1.86 0.21 -28.53
N LEU A 250 -2.18 -0.50 -29.63
CA LEU A 250 -3.40 -1.29 -29.73
C LEU A 250 -3.33 -2.53 -28.82
N ILE A 251 -2.17 -3.20 -28.77
CA ILE A 251 -1.95 -4.34 -27.86
C ILE A 251 -2.02 -3.87 -26.39
N GLU A 252 -1.39 -2.74 -26.05
CA GLU A 252 -1.47 -2.16 -24.70
C GLU A 252 -2.93 -1.86 -24.31
N GLU A 253 -3.69 -1.24 -25.20
CA GLU A 253 -5.10 -0.91 -24.98
C GLU A 253 -5.95 -2.18 -24.79
N GLN A 254 -5.73 -3.21 -25.61
CA GLN A 254 -6.39 -4.51 -25.47
C GLN A 254 -6.09 -5.14 -24.11
N LEU A 255 -4.83 -5.16 -23.67
CA LEU A 255 -4.45 -5.71 -22.36
C LEU A 255 -5.10 -4.93 -21.21
N GLU A 256 -5.13 -3.59 -21.27
CA GLU A 256 -5.84 -2.78 -20.26
C GLU A 256 -7.36 -3.00 -20.29
N SER A 257 -7.95 -3.22 -21.46
CA SER A 257 -9.37 -3.54 -21.57
C SER A 257 -9.71 -4.89 -20.90
N MET A 258 -8.84 -5.89 -21.06
CA MET A 258 -8.98 -7.21 -20.43
C MET A 258 -8.83 -7.12 -18.91
N LEU A 259 -7.92 -6.28 -18.41
CA LEU A 259 -7.79 -5.98 -16.98
C LEU A 259 -9.04 -5.36 -16.38
N MET A 260 -9.85 -4.67 -17.19
CA MET A 260 -11.10 -4.02 -16.78
C MET A 260 -12.34 -4.83 -17.15
N PHE A 261 -12.18 -6.05 -17.64
CA PHE A 261 -13.27 -6.87 -18.16
C PHE A 261 -14.44 -6.99 -17.17
N SER A 262 -14.16 -7.28 -15.89
CA SER A 262 -15.20 -7.39 -14.85
C SER A 262 -16.08 -6.12 -14.68
N LYS A 263 -15.53 -4.93 -14.96
CA LYS A 263 -16.26 -3.66 -14.93
C LYS A 263 -17.03 -3.37 -16.22
N LEU A 264 -16.58 -3.91 -17.35
CA LEU A 264 -17.11 -3.54 -18.68
C LEU A 264 -18.04 -4.59 -19.27
N ASP A 265 -17.94 -5.85 -18.83
CA ASP A 265 -18.60 -7.01 -19.43
C ASP A 265 -20.14 -6.97 -19.39
N HIS A 266 -20.72 -6.19 -18.47
CA HIS A 266 -22.16 -6.00 -18.35
C HIS A 266 -22.71 -4.87 -19.23
N LEU A 267 -21.85 -4.10 -19.89
CA LEU A 267 -22.23 -2.97 -20.73
C LEU A 267 -22.49 -3.45 -22.17
N HIS A 268 -23.70 -3.21 -22.67
CA HIS A 268 -24.11 -3.56 -24.03
C HIS A 268 -23.92 -2.42 -25.05
N THR A 269 -23.75 -1.17 -24.57
CA THR A 269 -23.55 0.04 -25.38
C THR A 269 -22.46 0.91 -24.73
N ASP A 270 -21.84 1.78 -25.52
CA ASP A 270 -20.81 2.74 -25.09
C ASP A 270 -19.57 2.12 -24.42
N THR A 271 -19.25 0.86 -24.70
CA THR A 271 -18.12 0.14 -24.08
C THR A 271 -16.78 0.87 -24.29
N GLY A 272 -16.54 1.45 -25.46
CA GLY A 272 -15.32 2.23 -25.77
C GLY A 272 -15.18 3.48 -24.90
N PRO A 273 -16.14 4.43 -24.93
CA PRO A 273 -16.14 5.59 -24.04
C PRO A 273 -16.07 5.20 -22.54
N LYS A 274 -16.79 4.16 -22.13
CA LYS A 274 -16.78 3.67 -20.74
C LYS A 274 -15.45 3.05 -20.34
N PHE A 275 -14.74 2.40 -21.27
CA PHE A 275 -13.37 1.94 -21.06
C PHE A 275 -12.41 3.12 -20.85
N LEU A 276 -12.48 4.16 -21.70
CA LEU A 276 -11.65 5.36 -21.54
C LEU A 276 -11.93 6.07 -20.21
N GLU A 277 -13.20 6.15 -19.80
CA GLU A 277 -13.62 6.67 -18.49
C GLU A 277 -13.02 5.85 -17.35
N ALA A 278 -13.14 4.52 -17.39
CA ALA A 278 -12.60 3.61 -16.36
C ALA A 278 -11.05 3.65 -16.30
N ARG A 279 -10.39 3.76 -17.44
CA ARG A 279 -8.93 3.93 -17.54
C ARG A 279 -8.49 5.27 -16.95
N HIS A 280 -9.22 6.34 -17.25
CA HIS A 280 -8.97 7.64 -16.63
C HIS A 280 -9.20 7.60 -15.12
N GLU A 281 -10.30 7.00 -14.64
CA GLU A 281 -10.62 6.83 -13.22
C GLU A 281 -9.51 6.09 -12.45
N LYS A 282 -8.92 5.04 -13.05
CA LYS A 282 -7.80 4.28 -12.48
C LYS A 282 -6.53 5.12 -12.25
N GLY A 283 -6.42 6.26 -12.93
CA GLY A 283 -5.40 7.27 -12.69
C GLY A 283 -5.59 8.08 -11.39
N PHE A 284 -6.66 7.84 -10.63
CA PHE A 284 -6.97 8.51 -9.38
C PHE A 284 -7.22 7.51 -8.24
N SER A 285 -7.05 7.99 -7.02
CA SER A 285 -7.44 7.31 -5.78
C SER A 285 -8.52 8.13 -5.10
N ALA A 286 -9.58 7.45 -4.68
CA ALA A 286 -10.63 8.06 -3.89
C ALA A 286 -10.19 8.20 -2.42
N LEU A 287 -10.32 9.41 -1.87
CA LEU A 287 -10.10 9.72 -0.48
C LEU A 287 -11.44 9.98 0.21
N HIS A 288 -11.59 9.45 1.41
CA HIS A 288 -12.76 9.67 2.24
C HIS A 288 -12.91 11.16 2.57
N SER A 289 -14.14 11.64 2.68
CA SER A 289 -14.45 13.07 2.79
C SER A 289 -15.46 13.40 3.89
N GLY A 290 -15.77 12.43 4.77
CA GLY A 290 -16.83 12.55 5.77
C GLY A 290 -18.07 11.74 5.41
N HIS A 291 -19.18 12.11 6.03
CA HIS A 291 -20.36 11.27 6.12
C HIS A 291 -21.63 12.01 5.68
N LEU A 292 -22.62 11.24 5.24
CA LEU A 292 -23.98 11.70 5.00
C LEU A 292 -24.97 10.80 5.74
N TRP A 293 -26.04 11.41 6.23
CA TRP A 293 -27.15 10.75 6.88
C TRP A 293 -28.28 10.50 5.89
N ARG A 294 -28.80 9.27 5.93
CA ARG A 294 -29.99 8.86 5.20
C ARG A 294 -30.97 8.08 6.08
N ILE A 295 -32.21 8.02 5.62
CA ILE A 295 -33.27 7.23 6.24
C ILE A 295 -33.38 5.91 5.49
N VAL A 296 -33.26 4.80 6.22
CA VAL A 296 -33.39 3.45 5.66
C VAL A 296 -34.38 2.61 6.47
N PRO A 297 -35.07 1.63 5.87
CA PRO A 297 -35.89 0.69 6.62
C PRO A 297 -35.04 -0.21 7.53
N LYS A 298 -35.61 -0.61 8.67
CA LYS A 298 -35.03 -1.61 9.57
C LYS A 298 -35.19 -3.00 8.93
N LEU A 299 -34.06 -3.68 8.70
CA LEU A 299 -33.98 -5.00 8.07
C LEU A 299 -34.89 -6.06 8.70
N SER A 300 -35.25 -5.95 9.98
CA SER A 300 -36.09 -6.90 10.72
C SER A 300 -37.56 -6.95 10.28
N LYS A 301 -38.01 -6.06 9.39
CA LYS A 301 -39.42 -5.94 8.93
C LYS A 301 -39.58 -5.87 7.39
N MET A 302 -38.58 -6.28 6.61
CA MET A 302 -38.69 -6.36 5.15
C MET A 302 -39.25 -7.74 4.72
N ASN A 303 -40.32 -7.74 3.92
CA ASN A 303 -40.79 -8.93 3.21
C ASN A 303 -40.01 -9.07 1.88
N PRO A 304 -39.32 -10.19 1.61
CA PRO A 304 -38.47 -10.32 0.41
C PRO A 304 -39.22 -10.33 -0.94
N ASP A 305 -40.54 -10.59 -0.94
CA ASP A 305 -41.31 -10.91 -2.14
C ASP A 305 -41.94 -9.70 -2.86
N THR A 306 -41.92 -8.51 -2.25
CA THR A 306 -42.40 -7.28 -2.89
C THR A 306 -41.19 -6.43 -3.24
N GLY A 307 -40.72 -6.50 -4.49
CA GLY A 307 -39.61 -5.69 -5.02
C GLY A 307 -39.86 -4.18 -5.05
N ASP A 308 -40.74 -3.66 -4.20
CA ASP A 308 -41.04 -2.25 -4.02
C ASP A 308 -40.24 -1.73 -2.82
N ASN A 309 -39.01 -1.31 -3.10
CA ASN A 309 -38.07 -0.74 -2.12
C ASN A 309 -38.32 0.77 -1.87
N GLY A 310 -39.49 1.30 -2.26
CA GLY A 310 -39.85 2.69 -2.03
C GLY A 310 -39.98 3.00 -0.53
N LEU A 311 -39.39 4.12 -0.09
CA LEU A 311 -39.73 4.69 1.22
C LEU A 311 -41.24 4.97 1.26
N PRO A 312 -41.96 4.60 2.34
CA PRO A 312 -43.35 5.03 2.52
C PRO A 312 -43.44 6.57 2.45
N PRO A 313 -44.59 7.18 2.16
CA PRO A 313 -44.70 8.64 2.09
C PRO A 313 -44.32 9.25 3.44
N LEU A 314 -43.14 9.89 3.47
CA LEU A 314 -42.57 10.58 4.63
C LEU A 314 -43.11 12.02 4.69
N SER A 315 -43.14 12.61 5.89
CA SER A 315 -43.61 13.99 6.02
C SER A 315 -42.62 15.00 5.39
N PRO A 316 -43.11 16.10 4.81
CA PRO A 316 -42.24 17.18 4.30
C PRO A 316 -41.32 17.79 5.38
N GLN A 317 -41.73 17.73 6.66
CA GLN A 317 -40.93 18.20 7.79
C GLN A 317 -39.67 17.37 7.96
N LEU A 318 -39.76 16.04 7.79
CA LEU A 318 -38.63 15.13 7.91
C LEU A 318 -37.56 15.41 6.86
N ALA A 319 -37.95 15.82 5.65
CA ALA A 319 -37.02 16.22 4.59
C ALA A 319 -36.16 17.44 4.99
N SER A 320 -36.78 18.43 5.64
CA SER A 320 -36.08 19.64 6.11
C SER A 320 -35.19 19.33 7.32
N LEU A 321 -35.65 18.48 8.25
CA LEU A 321 -34.84 18.06 9.40
C LEU A 321 -33.63 17.21 8.97
N LEU A 322 -33.79 16.32 7.99
CA LEU A 322 -32.70 15.54 7.42
C LEU A 322 -31.68 16.44 6.71
N HIS A 323 -32.14 17.47 5.99
CA HIS A 323 -31.27 18.48 5.39
C HIS A 323 -30.43 19.20 6.46
N ASN A 324 -31.04 19.67 7.54
CA ASN A 324 -30.33 20.31 8.65
C ASN A 324 -29.33 19.39 9.34
N LEU A 325 -29.67 18.10 9.50
CA LEU A 325 -28.73 17.09 10.02
C LEU A 325 -27.51 16.93 9.10
N ASN A 326 -27.71 16.87 7.79
CA ASN A 326 -26.62 16.77 6.83
C ASN A 326 -25.76 18.05 6.77
N ILE A 327 -26.35 19.23 6.98
CA ILE A 327 -25.58 20.48 7.16
C ILE A 327 -24.73 20.41 8.43
N ALA A 328 -25.31 19.99 9.56
CA ALA A 328 -24.56 19.86 10.81
C ALA A 328 -23.40 18.86 10.66
N GLN A 329 -23.62 17.72 10.00
CA GLN A 329 -22.60 16.72 9.71
C GLN A 329 -21.49 17.30 8.83
N ALA A 330 -21.86 18.00 7.75
CA ALA A 330 -20.89 18.62 6.85
C ALA A 330 -20.04 19.70 7.54
N ASN A 331 -20.64 20.51 8.42
CA ASN A 331 -19.92 21.51 9.19
C ASN A 331 -18.90 20.88 10.13
N TYR A 332 -19.30 19.82 10.86
CA TYR A 332 -18.39 19.06 11.71
C TYR A 332 -17.25 18.42 10.92
N ASP A 333 -17.56 17.72 9.82
CA ASP A 333 -16.55 17.03 9.00
C ASP A 333 -15.56 18.03 8.35
N ASN A 334 -16.05 19.19 7.87
CA ASN A 334 -15.20 20.24 7.33
C ASN A 334 -14.28 20.84 8.42
N ALA A 335 -14.81 21.08 9.62
CA ALA A 335 -14.03 21.61 10.73
C ALA A 335 -12.96 20.60 11.20
N GLN A 336 -13.28 19.30 11.26
CA GLN A 336 -12.30 18.24 11.53
C GLN A 336 -11.18 18.19 10.48
N ASN A 337 -11.53 18.25 9.19
CA ASN A 337 -10.52 18.31 8.12
C ASN A 337 -9.63 19.55 8.23
N LEU A 338 -10.19 20.69 8.64
CA LEU A 338 -9.42 21.92 8.86
C LEU A 338 -8.52 21.82 10.10
N VAL A 339 -8.97 21.19 11.19
CA VAL A 339 -8.12 20.89 12.36
C VAL A 339 -6.91 20.06 11.95
N GLU A 340 -7.12 18.97 11.19
CA GLU A 340 -6.01 18.13 10.71
C GLU A 340 -5.06 18.89 9.78
N THR A 341 -5.60 19.75 8.91
CA THR A 341 -4.80 20.63 8.04
C THR A 341 -3.94 21.59 8.86
N LEU A 342 -4.50 22.23 9.89
CA LEU A 342 -3.78 23.16 10.77
C LEU A 342 -2.76 22.46 11.67
N LYS A 343 -3.02 21.22 12.11
CA LYS A 343 -2.02 20.39 12.79
C LYS A 343 -0.85 20.08 11.89
N GLU A 344 -1.11 19.70 10.63
CA GLU A 344 -0.05 19.44 9.66
C GLU A 344 0.75 20.72 9.40
N GLN A 345 0.08 21.86 9.20
CA GLN A 345 0.72 23.17 9.02
C GLN A 345 1.60 23.56 10.22
N LEU A 346 1.08 23.43 11.45
CA LEU A 346 1.83 23.70 12.67
C LEU A 346 3.10 22.86 12.77
N TYR A 347 3.03 21.58 12.37
CA TYR A 347 4.21 20.73 12.28
C TYR A 347 5.21 21.22 11.24
N GLN A 348 4.75 21.60 10.04
CA GLN A 348 5.63 22.14 8.99
C GLN A 348 6.35 23.41 9.46
N ASP A 349 5.64 24.29 10.18
CA ASP A 349 6.21 25.54 10.66
C ASP A 349 7.18 25.33 11.82
N TRP A 350 6.89 24.41 12.74
CA TRP A 350 7.85 23.97 13.76
C TRP A 350 9.09 23.33 13.12
N TYR A 351 8.94 22.53 12.06
CA TYR A 351 10.08 21.94 11.36
C TYR A 351 10.96 23.03 10.73
N LYS A 352 10.36 24.05 10.10
CA LYS A 352 11.10 25.21 9.57
C LYS A 352 11.78 25.99 10.69
N TYR A 353 11.15 26.14 11.86
CA TYR A 353 11.79 26.70 13.06
C TYR A 353 13.03 25.90 13.46
N MET A 354 12.96 24.56 13.50
CA MET A 354 14.11 23.71 13.82
C MET A 354 15.25 23.88 12.82
N LEU A 355 14.93 23.97 11.52
CA LEU A 355 15.94 24.25 10.49
C LEU A 355 16.55 25.66 10.64
N ALA A 356 15.76 26.66 11.03
CA ALA A 356 16.24 28.02 11.24
C ALA A 356 17.09 28.17 12.51
N ALA A 357 16.73 27.44 13.59
CA ALA A 357 17.46 27.42 14.85
C ALA A 357 18.78 26.65 14.73
N TYR A 358 18.79 25.57 13.94
CA TYR A 358 19.96 24.72 13.71
C TYR A 358 20.26 24.56 12.21
N PRO A 359 20.64 25.66 11.52
CA PRO A 359 20.80 25.64 10.08
C PRO A 359 21.97 24.75 9.66
N PRO A 360 21.84 24.05 8.52
CA PRO A 360 22.95 23.30 7.94
C PRO A 360 24.16 24.23 7.72
N LEU A 361 25.35 23.63 7.71
CA LEU A 361 26.61 24.39 7.57
C LEU A 361 26.64 25.24 6.29
N GLU A 362 25.96 24.78 5.25
CA GLU A 362 25.73 25.51 4.00
C GLU A 362 24.40 26.28 4.06
N GLY A 363 24.42 27.58 3.78
CA GLY A 363 23.17 28.36 3.60
C GLY A 363 22.56 28.98 4.86
N ARG A 364 23.31 29.12 5.97
CA ARG A 364 22.82 29.73 7.23
C ARG A 364 22.12 31.08 7.06
N GLU A 365 22.57 31.92 6.13
CA GLU A 365 22.00 33.25 5.88
C GLU A 365 20.68 33.23 5.08
N GLN A 366 20.23 32.05 4.63
CA GLN A 366 19.02 31.90 3.81
C GLN A 366 17.77 31.59 4.63
N TYR A 367 17.91 31.30 5.92
CA TYR A 367 16.79 30.96 6.80
C TYR A 367 16.24 32.22 7.50
N PRO A 368 14.91 32.30 7.72
CA PRO A 368 14.32 33.36 8.53
C PRO A 368 14.82 33.31 9.98
N ASP A 369 14.66 34.42 10.69
CA ASP A 369 14.97 34.50 12.13
C ASP A 369 14.09 33.50 12.92
N PRO A 370 14.69 32.53 13.65
CA PRO A 370 13.93 31.53 14.41
C PRO A 370 13.00 32.17 15.46
N ASP A 371 13.37 33.32 16.03
CA ASP A 371 12.53 34.01 17.02
C ASP A 371 11.25 34.57 16.39
N GLN A 372 11.31 35.01 15.13
CA GLN A 372 10.14 35.48 14.39
C GLN A 372 9.19 34.32 14.04
N ILE A 373 9.74 33.18 13.64
CA ILE A 373 8.94 31.96 13.37
C ILE A 373 8.25 31.51 14.65
N ARG A 374 9.00 31.43 15.76
CA ARG A 374 8.46 31.07 17.08
C ARG A 374 7.35 32.03 17.50
N PHE A 375 7.57 33.34 17.38
CA PHE A 375 6.56 34.34 17.73
C PHE A 375 5.28 34.18 16.91
N PHE A 376 5.39 33.94 15.60
CA PHE A 376 4.23 33.68 14.75
C PHE A 376 3.44 32.43 15.22
N ILE A 377 4.14 31.33 15.48
CA ILE A 377 3.51 30.09 15.96
C ILE A 377 2.80 30.32 17.31
N GLU A 378 3.47 31.00 18.24
CA GLU A 378 2.93 31.25 19.58
C GLU A 378 1.73 32.19 19.59
N LYS A 379 1.68 33.18 18.69
CA LYS A 379 0.62 34.20 18.68
C LYS A 379 -0.53 33.87 17.74
N VAL A 380 -0.26 33.20 16.63
CA VAL A 380 -1.25 32.93 15.58
C VAL A 380 -1.63 31.46 15.59
N SER A 381 -0.69 30.57 15.23
CA SER A 381 -0.98 29.16 14.97
C SER A 381 -1.57 28.42 16.19
N PHE A 382 -1.03 28.65 17.39
CA PHE A 382 -1.60 28.04 18.61
C PHE A 382 -3.01 28.53 18.90
N SER A 383 -3.26 29.84 18.79
CA SER A 383 -4.56 30.42 19.10
C SER A 383 -5.64 29.94 18.12
N GLU A 384 -5.33 29.93 16.82
CA GLU A 384 -6.26 29.49 15.77
C GLU A 384 -6.61 28.01 15.94
N LEU A 385 -5.59 27.15 16.13
CA LEU A 385 -5.81 25.71 16.27
C LEU A 385 -6.56 25.36 17.56
N GLU A 386 -6.19 25.96 18.71
CA GLU A 386 -6.89 25.72 19.98
C GLU A 386 -8.35 26.18 19.90
N THR A 387 -8.62 27.35 19.30
CA THR A 387 -9.98 27.86 19.10
C THR A 387 -10.80 26.89 18.24
N LEU A 388 -10.23 26.44 17.12
CA LEU A 388 -10.92 25.53 16.20
C LEU A 388 -11.18 24.15 16.82
N ILE A 389 -10.22 23.59 17.57
CA ILE A 389 -10.40 22.32 18.29
C ILE A 389 -11.57 22.45 19.28
N ASN A 390 -11.60 23.55 20.04
CA ASN A 390 -12.64 23.79 21.04
C ASN A 390 -14.03 24.01 20.41
N SER A 391 -14.11 24.73 19.29
CA SER A 391 -15.40 24.95 18.58
C SER A 391 -15.88 23.71 17.83
N THR A 392 -14.97 22.83 17.41
CA THR A 392 -15.34 21.61 16.68
C THR A 392 -15.84 20.51 17.63
N GLY A 393 -15.16 20.35 18.78
CA GLY A 393 -15.43 19.23 19.69
C GLY A 393 -14.94 17.89 19.11
N SER A 394 -15.17 16.82 19.87
CA SER A 394 -14.78 15.45 19.49
C SER A 394 -15.98 14.51 19.64
N LEU A 395 -16.20 13.66 18.64
CA LEU A 395 -17.28 12.67 18.61
C LEU A 395 -16.75 11.25 18.75
N THR A 396 -17.51 10.43 19.47
CA THR A 396 -17.43 8.97 19.43
C THR A 396 -18.77 8.41 18.95
N TYR A 397 -18.77 7.25 18.31
CA TYR A 397 -20.01 6.59 17.90
C TYR A 397 -20.26 5.39 18.82
N SER A 398 -21.48 5.22 19.33
CA SER A 398 -21.81 4.07 20.17
C SER A 398 -22.19 2.84 19.33
N ASP A 399 -21.47 1.73 19.52
CA ASP A 399 -21.74 0.44 18.85
C ASP A 399 -22.99 -0.29 19.40
N ALA A 400 -23.47 0.10 20.59
CA ALA A 400 -24.44 -0.71 21.36
C ALA A 400 -25.84 -0.83 20.74
N THR A 401 -26.27 0.09 19.87
CA THR A 401 -27.67 0.15 19.37
C THR A 401 -27.83 -0.12 17.88
N SER A 402 -26.75 -0.41 17.13
CA SER A 402 -26.77 -0.48 15.65
C SER A 402 -27.32 0.80 14.96
N GLN A 403 -27.40 1.91 15.68
CA GLN A 403 -27.93 3.20 15.21
C GLN A 403 -26.83 4.27 14.98
N PHE A 404 -25.56 3.95 15.28
CA PHE A 404 -24.41 4.85 15.08
C PHE A 404 -24.63 6.27 15.64
N GLN A 405 -25.21 6.38 16.84
CA GLN A 405 -25.50 7.69 17.43
C GLN A 405 -24.20 8.48 17.69
N PRO A 406 -24.12 9.77 17.30
CA PRO A 406 -22.99 10.63 17.60
C PRO A 406 -22.98 11.00 19.09
N ASN A 407 -21.88 10.75 19.80
CA ASN A 407 -21.72 11.09 21.21
C ASN A 407 -20.55 12.08 21.38
N PRO A 408 -20.83 13.38 21.65
CA PRO A 408 -19.80 14.36 21.90
C PRO A 408 -19.10 14.06 23.22
N SER A 409 -17.79 14.29 23.25
CA SER A 409 -16.95 14.11 24.45
C SER A 409 -17.10 15.27 25.44
N SER A 410 -17.76 16.34 25.03
CA SER A 410 -17.92 17.62 25.72
C SER A 410 -19.41 17.93 25.89
N GLU A 411 -19.78 18.56 27.01
CA GLU A 411 -21.14 19.05 27.27
C GLU A 411 -21.36 20.47 26.73
N ASN A 412 -20.42 21.03 25.95
CA ASN A 412 -20.54 22.37 25.41
C ASN A 412 -21.55 22.41 24.25
N GLU A 413 -22.75 22.93 24.51
CA GLU A 413 -23.83 23.03 23.52
C GLU A 413 -23.48 23.88 22.28
N GLN A 414 -22.44 24.72 22.36
CA GLN A 414 -22.01 25.54 21.21
C GLN A 414 -21.08 24.81 20.25
N ASP A 415 -20.46 23.68 20.64
CA ASP A 415 -19.54 22.97 19.77
C ASP A 415 -20.29 22.26 18.62
N LEU A 416 -19.60 22.07 17.47
CA LEU A 416 -20.22 21.46 16.29
C LEU A 416 -20.61 20.00 16.54
N ALA A 417 -19.89 19.29 17.40
CA ALA A 417 -20.19 17.92 17.81
C ALA A 417 -21.55 17.80 18.52
N HIS A 418 -21.85 18.72 19.44
CA HIS A 418 -23.10 18.77 20.18
C HIS A 418 -24.24 19.24 19.29
N GLN A 419 -24.02 20.24 18.43
CA GLN A 419 -25.00 20.66 17.43
C GLN A 419 -25.42 19.50 16.52
N LEU A 420 -24.47 18.65 16.10
CA LEU A 420 -24.75 17.44 15.34
C LEU A 420 -25.60 16.44 16.13
N LEU A 421 -25.30 16.20 17.41
CA LEU A 421 -26.13 15.35 18.27
C LEU A 421 -27.54 15.91 18.42
N THR A 422 -27.71 17.21 18.62
CA THR A 422 -29.01 17.87 18.73
C THR A 422 -29.84 17.68 17.45
N ALA A 423 -29.22 17.89 16.29
CA ALA A 423 -29.87 17.65 14.99
C ALA A 423 -30.24 16.17 14.82
N TRP A 424 -29.34 15.26 15.20
CA TRP A 424 -29.57 13.81 15.10
C TRP A 424 -30.73 13.35 15.99
N ASN A 425 -30.76 13.80 17.26
CA ASN A 425 -31.82 13.48 18.21
C ASN A 425 -33.19 13.99 17.72
N THR A 426 -33.21 15.17 17.08
CA THR A 426 -34.43 15.75 16.51
C THR A 426 -34.99 14.85 15.40
N VAL A 427 -34.14 14.45 14.45
CA VAL A 427 -34.56 13.55 13.35
C VAL A 427 -34.95 12.17 13.89
N ALA A 428 -34.16 11.59 14.80
CA ALA A 428 -34.45 10.27 15.38
C ALA A 428 -35.77 10.25 16.14
N SER A 429 -36.11 11.33 16.86
CA SER A 429 -37.38 11.48 17.57
C SER A 429 -38.57 11.55 16.60
N GLU A 430 -38.47 12.33 15.52
CA GLU A 430 -39.55 12.43 14.53
C GLU A 430 -39.74 11.13 13.75
N ILE A 431 -38.66 10.42 13.40
CA ILE A 431 -38.76 9.09 12.78
C ILE A 431 -39.52 8.11 13.69
N GLY A 432 -39.23 8.11 15.00
CA GLY A 432 -39.91 7.27 15.97
C GLY A 432 -41.41 7.59 16.12
N LYS A 433 -41.83 8.82 15.83
CA LYS A 433 -43.26 9.20 15.84
C LYS A 433 -43.99 8.77 14.58
N GLU A 434 -43.34 8.87 13.41
CA GLU A 434 -43.97 8.56 12.12
C GLU A 434 -43.96 7.08 11.78
N ASN A 435 -42.82 6.40 11.95
CA ASN A 435 -42.67 5.02 11.55
C ASN A 435 -41.52 4.29 12.26
N ASP A 436 -41.88 3.44 13.23
CA ASP A 436 -40.94 2.59 13.97
C ASP A 436 -40.13 1.62 13.11
N ALA A 437 -40.52 1.38 11.85
CA ALA A 437 -39.79 0.53 10.92
C ALA A 437 -38.64 1.25 10.21
N LEU A 438 -38.43 2.55 10.41
CA LEU A 438 -37.34 3.32 9.80
C LEU A 438 -36.21 3.59 10.80
N LYS A 439 -35.00 3.80 10.30
CA LYS A 439 -33.82 4.22 11.09
C LYS A 439 -32.91 5.16 10.29
N LEU A 440 -32.12 5.93 11.01
CA LEU A 440 -30.99 6.66 10.43
C LEU A 440 -29.83 5.71 10.14
N SER A 441 -29.16 5.95 9.02
CA SER A 441 -27.94 5.27 8.63
C SER A 441 -26.97 6.27 8.05
N GLN A 442 -25.71 6.11 8.44
CA GLN A 442 -24.60 6.85 7.88
C GLN A 442 -24.13 6.18 6.58
N ILE A 443 -23.74 6.98 5.59
CA ILE A 443 -23.05 6.55 4.36
C ILE A 443 -21.85 7.45 4.10
N PRO A 444 -20.86 7.00 3.31
CA PRO A 444 -19.76 7.86 2.88
C PRO A 444 -20.27 9.05 2.05
N GLY A 445 -19.81 10.26 2.36
CA GLY A 445 -20.08 11.45 1.57
C GLY A 445 -19.32 11.51 0.23
N PRO A 446 -19.51 12.58 -0.56
CA PRO A 446 -18.82 12.79 -1.84
C PRO A 446 -17.30 12.81 -1.66
N ARG A 447 -16.62 11.88 -2.32
CA ARG A 447 -15.19 11.60 -2.12
C ARG A 447 -14.30 12.69 -2.72
N PHE A 448 -13.13 12.88 -2.12
CA PHE A 448 -12.03 13.57 -2.79
C PHE A 448 -11.33 12.63 -3.78
N TRP A 449 -10.79 13.18 -4.85
CA TRP A 449 -10.00 12.46 -5.82
C TRP A 449 -8.58 12.99 -5.80
N LYS A 450 -7.63 12.08 -5.60
CA LYS A 450 -6.19 12.37 -5.66
C LYS A 450 -5.62 11.70 -6.90
N ALA A 451 -4.88 12.44 -7.72
CA ALA A 451 -4.14 11.85 -8.83
C ALA A 451 -3.12 10.83 -8.32
N ASN A 452 -3.01 9.67 -8.97
CA ASN A 452 -1.99 8.68 -8.65
C ASN A 452 -0.63 9.15 -9.16
N ALA A 453 0.42 8.90 -8.37
CA ALA A 453 1.79 9.06 -8.85
C ALA A 453 2.09 7.97 -9.89
N PRO A 454 2.97 8.24 -10.88
CA PRO A 454 3.40 7.20 -11.83
C PRO A 454 4.00 5.99 -11.11
N SER A 455 3.87 4.82 -11.71
CA SER A 455 4.54 3.59 -11.29
C SER A 455 5.69 3.27 -12.24
N ILE A 456 6.82 2.85 -11.68
CA ILE A 456 7.95 2.30 -12.42
C ILE A 456 7.94 0.80 -12.27
N MET A 457 8.21 0.10 -13.37
CA MET A 457 8.43 -1.33 -13.42
C MET A 457 9.79 -1.63 -14.03
N ILE A 458 10.45 -2.64 -13.47
CA ILE A 458 11.76 -3.12 -13.92
C ILE A 458 11.60 -4.61 -14.23
N SER A 459 12.01 -5.00 -15.44
CA SER A 459 11.97 -6.38 -15.91
C SER A 459 13.35 -6.88 -16.33
N GLY A 460 13.49 -8.18 -16.52
CA GLY A 460 14.78 -8.79 -16.90
C GLY A 460 15.69 -9.05 -15.71
N LEU A 461 15.14 -8.98 -14.50
CA LEU A 461 15.82 -9.44 -13.29
C LEU A 461 16.19 -10.92 -13.48
N PRO A 462 17.40 -11.34 -13.05
CA PRO A 462 17.81 -12.74 -13.17
C PRO A 462 16.71 -13.68 -12.69
N GLY A 463 16.47 -14.71 -13.51
CA GLY A 463 15.55 -15.82 -13.25
C GLY A 463 15.59 -16.25 -11.79
N ARG A 464 14.44 -16.49 -11.15
CA ARG A 464 14.37 -17.44 -10.04
C ARG A 464 14.67 -18.80 -10.64
N SER A 465 15.90 -19.29 -10.49
CA SER A 465 16.29 -20.61 -10.97
C SER A 465 15.29 -21.65 -10.47
N GLU A 466 14.94 -22.59 -11.33
CA GLU A 466 14.10 -23.75 -11.00
C GLU A 466 14.67 -24.57 -9.81
N THR A 467 15.93 -24.36 -9.43
CA THR A 467 16.54 -24.95 -8.23
C THR A 467 16.12 -24.28 -6.91
N HIS A 468 15.60 -23.05 -6.94
CA HIS A 468 15.00 -22.35 -5.79
C HIS A 468 13.51 -22.68 -5.62
N THR A 469 12.99 -23.64 -6.38
CA THR A 469 11.61 -24.15 -6.26
C THR A 469 11.27 -24.73 -4.89
N ARG A 470 12.21 -24.91 -3.96
CA ARG A 470 11.88 -25.26 -2.56
C ARG A 470 11.24 -24.12 -1.76
N LEU A 471 11.39 -22.86 -2.19
CA LEU A 471 10.60 -21.73 -1.66
C LEU A 471 9.29 -21.51 -2.43
N HIS A 472 9.06 -22.29 -3.50
CA HIS A 472 7.84 -22.34 -4.32
C HIS A 472 7.09 -23.68 -4.25
N GLN A 473 7.59 -24.64 -3.46
CA GLN A 473 6.66 -25.56 -2.85
C GLN A 473 5.70 -24.67 -2.05
N ASP A 474 4.41 -24.93 -2.15
CA ASP A 474 3.43 -24.38 -1.22
C ASP A 474 3.80 -24.67 0.25
N TYR A 475 4.90 -25.40 0.54
CA TYR A 475 5.30 -25.87 1.85
C TYR A 475 6.83 -25.82 2.08
N LEU A 476 7.29 -25.43 3.28
CA LEU A 476 8.66 -25.65 3.76
C LEU A 476 8.77 -27.05 4.38
N THR A 477 9.87 -27.76 4.09
CA THR A 477 10.10 -29.11 4.60
C THR A 477 10.56 -29.10 6.06
N LEU A 478 9.95 -29.94 6.89
CA LEU A 478 10.32 -30.21 8.28
C LEU A 478 11.03 -31.57 8.38
N LYS A 479 12.11 -31.61 9.16
CA LYS A 479 12.85 -32.84 9.48
C LYS A 479 12.79 -33.09 10.97
N LEU A 480 12.30 -34.26 11.38
CA LEU A 480 12.31 -34.68 12.78
C LEU A 480 13.74 -35.08 13.19
N ILE A 481 14.19 -34.61 14.34
CA ILE A 481 15.47 -35.00 14.95
C ILE A 481 15.14 -35.74 16.25
N THR A 482 15.44 -37.03 16.30
CA THR A 482 15.20 -37.89 17.46
C THR A 482 16.49 -38.08 18.24
N ASP A 483 16.83 -37.12 19.10
CA ASP A 483 17.90 -37.26 20.10
C ASP A 483 17.31 -36.93 21.48
N SER A 484 17.13 -37.96 22.33
CA SER A 484 16.26 -37.90 23.52
C SER A 484 16.86 -37.17 24.71
N ASP A 485 18.16 -36.87 24.69
CA ASP A 485 18.90 -36.47 25.89
C ASP A 485 19.41 -35.02 25.84
N GLN A 486 19.13 -34.26 24.78
CA GLN A 486 19.67 -32.91 24.59
C GLN A 486 18.62 -31.80 24.79
N SER A 487 18.91 -30.84 25.67
CA SER A 487 18.13 -29.61 25.78
C SER A 487 18.45 -28.65 24.63
N VAL A 488 17.42 -27.95 24.13
CA VAL A 488 17.59 -26.87 23.15
C VAL A 488 17.88 -25.58 23.92
N ASP A 489 19.14 -25.45 24.32
CA ASP A 489 19.74 -24.26 24.91
C ASP A 489 21.18 -24.08 24.41
N GLU A 490 21.73 -22.90 24.67
CA GLU A 490 23.06 -22.53 24.19
C GLU A 490 24.17 -23.45 24.67
N VAL A 491 24.11 -23.96 25.92
CA VAL A 491 25.17 -24.78 26.51
C VAL A 491 25.17 -26.16 25.87
N SER A 492 24.00 -26.77 25.74
CA SER A 492 23.84 -28.09 25.14
C SER A 492 24.16 -28.06 23.64
N LEU A 493 23.66 -27.05 22.92
CA LEU A 493 23.89 -26.89 21.48
C LEU A 493 25.29 -26.38 21.11
N SER A 494 26.13 -26.04 22.09
CA SER A 494 27.52 -25.63 21.84
C SER A 494 28.57 -26.66 22.27
N SER A 495 28.13 -27.80 22.78
CA SER A 495 29.01 -28.91 23.17
C SER A 495 29.42 -29.76 21.95
N ASN A 496 30.28 -30.78 22.17
CA ASN A 496 30.60 -31.79 21.14
C ASN A 496 29.35 -32.49 20.57
N ASP A 497 28.22 -32.44 21.29
CA ASP A 497 26.97 -33.05 20.87
C ASP A 497 26.23 -32.25 19.79
N SER A 498 26.53 -30.96 19.63
CA SER A 498 26.09 -30.14 18.48
C SER A 498 26.52 -30.74 17.14
N ASN A 499 27.67 -31.42 17.12
CA ASN A 499 28.16 -32.12 15.93
C ASN A 499 27.26 -33.29 15.53
N LYS A 500 26.56 -33.93 16.49
CA LYS A 500 25.61 -35.01 16.20
C LYS A 500 24.37 -34.47 15.50
N ILE A 501 23.83 -33.35 15.98
CA ILE A 501 22.70 -32.65 15.36
C ILE A 501 23.10 -32.16 13.97
N LEU A 502 24.23 -31.45 13.86
CA LEU A 502 24.75 -30.96 12.58
C LEU A 502 25.04 -32.10 11.59
N ALA A 503 25.52 -33.26 12.05
CA ALA A 503 25.74 -34.43 11.20
C ALA A 503 24.43 -34.94 10.59
N GLN A 504 23.34 -34.98 11.36
CA GLN A 504 22.01 -35.38 10.88
C GLN A 504 21.40 -34.35 9.89
N LEU A 505 21.85 -33.10 9.94
CA LEU A 505 21.41 -32.00 9.08
C LEU A 505 22.28 -31.79 7.84
N THR A 506 23.36 -32.57 7.67
CA THR A 506 24.26 -32.45 6.51
C THR A 506 23.50 -32.64 5.19
N GLY A 507 23.63 -31.68 4.27
CA GLY A 507 22.94 -31.70 2.97
C GLY A 507 21.47 -31.29 3.00
N PHE A 508 20.92 -30.98 4.17
CA PHE A 508 19.58 -30.39 4.30
C PHE A 508 19.67 -28.87 4.16
N ASN A 509 18.80 -28.26 3.34
CA ASN A 509 18.75 -26.80 3.14
C ASN A 509 20.12 -26.14 2.85
N THR A 510 20.94 -26.79 2.00
CA THR A 510 22.26 -26.31 1.59
C THR A 510 22.18 -25.43 0.34
N PHE A 511 22.82 -24.27 0.40
CA PHE A 511 22.94 -23.30 -0.69
C PHE A 511 24.41 -23.12 -1.08
N LYS A 512 24.68 -22.77 -2.33
CA LYS A 512 26.01 -22.34 -2.78
C LYS A 512 26.04 -20.83 -2.95
N LEU A 513 27.20 -20.21 -2.73
CA LEU A 513 27.38 -18.78 -2.97
C LEU A 513 27.19 -18.43 -4.45
N SER A 514 27.65 -19.29 -5.36
CA SER A 514 27.46 -19.15 -6.80
C SER A 514 25.98 -19.18 -7.24
N ASP A 515 25.13 -19.88 -6.50
CA ASP A 515 23.68 -20.01 -6.74
C ASP A 515 22.87 -18.84 -6.15
N GLN A 516 23.52 -17.91 -5.42
CA GLN A 516 22.82 -16.76 -4.85
C GLN A 516 22.45 -15.74 -5.93
N GLU A 517 21.14 -15.59 -6.11
CA GLU A 517 20.57 -14.62 -7.02
C GLU A 517 20.63 -13.19 -6.47
N TRP A 518 20.63 -12.24 -7.41
CA TRP A 518 20.47 -10.83 -7.08
C TRP A 518 19.00 -10.45 -6.89
N LYS A 519 18.68 -9.98 -5.68
CA LYS A 519 17.32 -9.61 -5.25
C LYS A 519 17.27 -8.14 -4.86
N PRO A 520 17.14 -7.22 -5.84
CA PRO A 520 16.91 -5.82 -5.54
C PRO A 520 15.49 -5.63 -5.03
N PHE A 521 15.34 -4.83 -3.97
CA PHE A 521 14.03 -4.57 -3.38
C PHE A 521 13.84 -3.11 -2.94
N ILE A 522 14.89 -2.29 -2.99
CA ILE A 522 14.76 -0.83 -2.83
C ILE A 522 15.12 -0.17 -4.16
N LEU A 523 14.24 0.69 -4.64
CA LEU A 523 14.49 1.59 -5.76
C LEU A 523 14.68 2.99 -5.21
N ASP A 524 15.85 3.56 -5.46
CA ASP A 524 16.11 4.97 -5.31
C ASP A 524 16.03 5.64 -6.67
N TRP A 525 15.25 6.70 -6.76
CA TRP A 525 14.88 7.32 -8.02
C TRP A 525 15.04 8.83 -7.92
N GLU A 526 15.36 9.44 -9.05
CA GLU A 526 15.52 10.88 -9.20
C GLU A 526 14.84 11.35 -10.48
N ILE A 527 13.97 12.35 -10.36
CA ILE A 527 13.22 12.93 -11.47
C ILE A 527 13.53 14.41 -11.57
N ASP A 528 13.77 14.86 -12.80
CA ASP A 528 13.81 16.27 -13.15
C ASP A 528 12.42 16.77 -13.53
N LEU A 529 11.89 17.67 -12.71
CA LEU A 529 10.60 18.34 -12.88
C LEU A 529 10.76 19.75 -13.46
N THR A 530 11.92 20.13 -13.98
CA THR A 530 12.18 21.49 -14.53
C THR A 530 11.19 21.86 -15.63
N ASN A 531 10.83 20.88 -16.48
CA ASN A 531 9.91 21.05 -17.59
C ASN A 531 8.46 20.67 -17.25
N CYS A 532 8.19 20.35 -15.98
CA CYS A 532 6.84 20.10 -15.47
C CYS A 532 6.16 21.37 -14.94
N LYS A 533 6.63 22.55 -15.35
CA LYS A 533 6.12 23.86 -14.93
C LYS A 533 5.16 24.42 -15.96
N LEU A 534 4.12 25.10 -15.48
CA LEU A 534 3.44 26.15 -16.24
C LEU A 534 4.48 27.28 -16.41
N LYS A 535 5.14 27.38 -17.56
CA LYS A 535 6.15 28.42 -17.79
C LYS A 535 5.50 29.79 -17.68
N GLU A 536 6.01 30.66 -16.81
CA GLU A 536 6.01 32.09 -17.07
C GLU A 536 7.11 32.39 -18.09
N GLY A 537 6.73 32.97 -19.23
CA GLY A 537 7.66 33.46 -20.24
C GLY A 537 7.73 32.61 -21.50
N GLY A 538 6.79 32.85 -22.41
CA GLY A 538 7.11 33.00 -23.82
C GLY A 538 6.80 31.87 -24.79
N GLU A 539 6.37 30.68 -24.35
CA GLU A 539 5.81 29.66 -25.26
C GLU A 539 4.63 28.94 -24.59
N ASP A 540 3.52 28.88 -25.33
CA ASP A 540 2.15 28.66 -24.87
C ASP A 540 1.88 27.33 -24.15
N PHE A 541 1.51 27.41 -22.87
CA PHE A 541 0.14 27.02 -22.51
C PHE A 541 -0.68 28.31 -22.49
N SER A 542 -1.79 28.34 -23.19
CA SER A 542 -2.60 29.56 -23.27
C SER A 542 -3.14 29.94 -21.89
N ASN A 543 -2.76 31.12 -21.39
CA ASN A 543 -3.34 31.73 -20.18
C ASN A 543 -4.89 31.76 -20.20
N THR A 544 -5.49 31.66 -21.39
CA THR A 544 -6.94 31.58 -21.60
C THR A 544 -7.59 30.30 -21.07
N SER A 545 -6.83 29.23 -20.79
CA SER A 545 -7.39 27.93 -20.35
C SER A 545 -7.57 27.80 -18.84
N LEU A 546 -6.91 28.64 -18.04
CA LEU A 546 -7.03 28.65 -16.57
C LEU A 546 -7.80 29.89 -16.08
N GLN A 547 -7.67 31.04 -16.74
CA GLN A 547 -8.28 32.29 -16.29
C GLN A 547 -9.78 32.44 -16.59
N ASN A 548 -10.33 31.68 -17.53
CA ASN A 548 -11.75 31.82 -17.89
C ASN A 548 -12.69 30.99 -17.01
N ASP A 549 -12.18 29.99 -16.26
CA ASP A 549 -13.03 29.05 -15.49
C ASP A 549 -12.76 29.08 -13.97
N PHE A 550 -11.69 29.72 -13.49
CA PHE A 550 -11.37 29.81 -12.07
C PHE A 550 -10.88 31.21 -11.69
N ASP A 551 -11.59 31.88 -10.77
CA ASP A 551 -11.17 33.15 -10.18
C ASP A 551 -10.10 32.87 -9.11
N ILE A 552 -8.86 32.70 -9.56
CA ILE A 552 -7.70 32.54 -8.68
C ILE A 552 -7.21 33.94 -8.31
N ASP A 553 -7.26 34.29 -7.02
CA ASP A 553 -6.76 35.56 -6.53
C ASP A 553 -5.24 35.67 -6.79
N GLN A 554 -4.89 36.36 -7.87
CA GLN A 554 -3.52 36.67 -8.26
C GLN A 554 -2.72 37.46 -7.20
N TYR A 555 -3.40 38.00 -6.18
CA TYR A 555 -2.80 38.70 -5.05
C TYR A 555 -2.81 37.87 -3.76
N GLY A 556 -3.19 36.59 -3.83
CA GLY A 556 -3.08 35.66 -2.71
C GLY A 556 -1.62 35.53 -2.24
N PRO A 557 -1.37 35.39 -0.92
CA PRO A 557 -0.02 35.28 -0.37
C PRO A 557 0.79 34.11 -0.97
N ASP A 558 0.11 33.08 -1.47
CA ASP A 558 0.71 31.93 -2.14
C ASP A 558 1.37 32.28 -3.50
N PHE A 559 0.93 33.36 -4.17
CA PHE A 559 1.47 33.82 -5.46
C PHE A 559 2.34 35.07 -5.34
N LEU A 560 2.35 35.75 -4.19
CA LEU A 560 3.16 36.93 -3.92
C LEU A 560 4.60 36.58 -3.44
N THR A 561 5.35 35.78 -4.19
CA THR A 561 6.74 35.41 -3.82
C THR A 561 7.80 36.27 -4.52
N ASN A 562 7.59 37.59 -4.62
CA ASN A 562 8.55 38.50 -5.27
C ASN A 562 9.89 38.74 -4.52
N LYS A 563 10.19 38.01 -3.43
CA LYS A 563 11.43 38.17 -2.65
C LYS A 563 12.17 36.88 -2.30
N TYR A 564 11.68 35.71 -2.70
CA TYR A 564 12.43 34.47 -2.54
C TYR A 564 13.27 34.25 -3.79
N LYS A 565 14.60 34.10 -3.66
CA LYS A 565 15.40 33.52 -4.73
C LYS A 565 14.86 32.10 -4.95
N SER A 566 14.26 31.84 -6.11
CA SER A 566 13.77 30.51 -6.47
C SER A 566 14.89 29.49 -6.25
N GLY A 567 14.60 28.40 -5.55
CA GLY A 567 15.52 27.30 -5.45
C GLY A 567 15.81 26.77 -6.85
N LYS A 568 17.04 26.94 -7.34
CA LYS A 568 17.50 26.19 -8.51
C LYS A 568 17.76 24.76 -8.04
N LEU A 569 16.72 23.95 -7.92
CA LEU A 569 16.77 22.48 -7.99
C LEU A 569 15.34 21.93 -8.12
N SER A 570 14.89 21.69 -9.35
CA SER A 570 13.64 20.97 -9.67
C SER A 570 13.83 19.44 -9.68
N ILE A 571 14.94 18.99 -9.10
CA ILE A 571 15.30 17.58 -8.99
C ILE A 571 14.68 17.05 -7.69
N PHE A 572 13.77 16.10 -7.83
CA PHE A 572 13.18 15.41 -6.69
C PHE A 572 13.65 13.96 -6.67
N SER A 573 14.07 13.51 -5.50
CA SER A 573 14.48 12.12 -5.28
C SER A 573 13.63 11.48 -4.20
N GLY A 574 13.31 10.21 -4.40
CA GLY A 574 12.64 9.39 -3.41
C GLY A 574 13.20 7.97 -3.44
N SER A 575 12.87 7.21 -2.40
CA SER A 575 13.19 5.79 -2.34
C SER A 575 11.91 5.02 -2.06
N ALA A 576 11.75 3.86 -2.69
CA ALA A 576 10.56 3.06 -2.59
C ALA A 576 10.91 1.57 -2.55
N ILE A 577 10.17 0.81 -1.75
CA ILE A 577 10.30 -0.65 -1.69
C ILE A 577 9.58 -1.24 -2.89
N MET A 578 10.29 -2.02 -3.68
CA MET A 578 9.79 -2.65 -4.88
C MET A 578 9.11 -3.98 -4.55
N GLY A 579 7.96 -4.24 -5.17
CA GLY A 579 7.22 -5.49 -5.01
C GLY A 579 6.86 -6.12 -6.34
N SER A 580 6.59 -7.42 -6.34
CA SER A 580 6.15 -8.15 -7.55
C SER A 580 4.63 -8.15 -7.74
N GLY A 581 3.87 -7.34 -7.00
CA GLY A 581 2.41 -7.42 -6.91
C GLY A 581 1.64 -7.19 -8.22
N ALA A 582 2.21 -6.44 -9.17
CA ALA A 582 1.56 -6.16 -10.46
C ALA A 582 1.41 -7.41 -11.34
N GLN A 583 2.38 -8.33 -11.30
CA GLN A 583 2.39 -9.52 -12.15
C GLN A 583 1.30 -10.54 -11.75
N PRO A 584 1.16 -10.98 -10.47
CA PRO A 584 0.05 -11.84 -10.07
C PRO A 584 -1.32 -11.22 -10.33
N ALA A 585 -1.46 -9.90 -10.15
CA ALA A 585 -2.72 -9.21 -10.43
C ALA A 585 -3.10 -9.31 -11.91
N LEU A 586 -2.17 -9.06 -12.83
CA LEU A 586 -2.40 -9.22 -14.27
C LEU A 586 -2.68 -10.69 -14.63
N LEU A 587 -1.87 -11.63 -14.16
CA LEU A 587 -2.05 -13.06 -14.46
C LEU A 587 -3.43 -13.56 -14.04
N ASN A 588 -3.90 -13.16 -12.85
CA ASN A 588 -5.23 -13.51 -12.37
C ASN A 588 -6.34 -12.91 -13.25
N GLN A 589 -6.22 -11.64 -13.65
CA GLN A 589 -7.20 -10.99 -14.51
C GLN A 589 -7.23 -11.60 -15.93
N LEU A 590 -6.07 -11.89 -16.53
CA LEU A 590 -5.99 -12.59 -17.82
C LEU A 590 -6.61 -13.98 -17.75
N LYS A 591 -6.35 -14.74 -16.68
CA LYS A 591 -7.01 -16.03 -16.44
C LYS A 591 -8.52 -15.87 -16.34
N SER A 592 -9.00 -14.89 -15.56
CA SER A 592 -10.44 -14.64 -15.41
C SER A 592 -11.09 -14.22 -16.73
N PHE A 593 -10.44 -13.38 -17.53
CA PHE A 593 -10.89 -12.98 -18.87
C PHE A 593 -11.00 -14.19 -19.79
N LEU A 594 -9.93 -14.98 -19.93
CA LEU A 594 -9.91 -16.19 -20.76
C LEU A 594 -10.99 -17.18 -20.33
N PHE A 595 -11.05 -17.50 -19.03
CA PHE A 595 -12.03 -18.45 -18.50
C PHE A 595 -13.47 -18.00 -18.74
N THR A 596 -13.77 -16.72 -18.50
CA THR A 596 -15.13 -16.18 -18.66
C THR A 596 -15.52 -16.12 -20.14
N THR A 597 -14.61 -15.71 -21.00
CA THR A 597 -14.87 -15.60 -22.45
C THR A 597 -15.11 -16.96 -23.08
N LEU A 598 -14.29 -17.97 -22.74
CA LEU A 598 -14.50 -19.36 -23.18
C LEU A 598 -15.85 -19.90 -22.73
N LYS A 599 -16.21 -19.66 -21.47
CA LYS A 599 -17.51 -20.07 -20.93
C LYS A 599 -18.68 -19.41 -21.67
N LYS A 600 -18.59 -18.12 -22.02
CA LYS A 600 -19.61 -17.41 -22.80
C LYS A 600 -19.74 -17.94 -24.22
N ALA A 601 -18.63 -18.35 -24.82
CA ALA A 601 -18.61 -18.96 -26.16
C ALA A 601 -19.15 -20.40 -26.19
N GLY A 602 -19.52 -20.99 -25.03
CA GLY A 602 -20.05 -22.36 -24.94
C GLY A 602 -19.01 -23.41 -24.55
N ILE A 603 -17.73 -23.04 -24.39
CA ILE A 603 -16.64 -23.96 -24.04
C ILE A 603 -16.50 -24.02 -22.50
N ILE A 604 -17.07 -25.06 -21.89
CA ILE A 604 -17.07 -25.23 -20.43
C ILE A 604 -15.93 -26.15 -20.00
N LEU A 605 -14.98 -25.62 -19.24
CA LEU A 605 -13.83 -26.35 -18.70
C LEU A 605 -13.88 -26.36 -17.17
N ASN A 606 -13.48 -27.46 -16.55
CA ASN A 606 -13.19 -27.49 -15.12
C ASN A 606 -11.83 -26.78 -14.85
N PRO A 607 -11.49 -26.44 -13.60
CA PRO A 607 -10.26 -25.71 -13.30
C PRO A 607 -8.97 -26.43 -13.74
N ASP A 608 -8.93 -27.77 -13.63
CA ASP A 608 -7.74 -28.55 -13.99
C ASP A 608 -7.53 -28.60 -15.51
N ASP A 609 -8.59 -28.83 -16.29
CA ASP A 609 -8.56 -28.80 -17.76
C ASP A 609 -8.19 -27.40 -18.27
N PHE A 610 -8.67 -26.34 -17.61
CA PHE A 610 -8.34 -24.96 -17.99
C PHE A 610 -6.87 -24.63 -17.70
N ASN A 611 -6.33 -25.03 -16.56
CA ASN A 611 -4.91 -24.86 -16.28
C ASN A 611 -4.05 -25.68 -17.25
N GLY A 612 -4.43 -26.94 -17.54
CA GLY A 612 -3.76 -27.76 -18.54
C GLY A 612 -3.79 -27.15 -19.95
N LEU A 613 -4.88 -26.46 -20.31
CA LEU A 613 -4.96 -25.69 -21.56
C LEU A 613 -3.96 -24.52 -21.57
N LEU A 614 -3.88 -23.73 -20.49
CA LEU A 614 -2.94 -22.60 -20.37
C LEU A 614 -1.47 -23.04 -20.41
N ASP A 615 -1.17 -24.26 -19.98
CA ASP A 615 0.18 -24.83 -19.96
C ASP A 615 0.69 -25.27 -21.34
N SER A 616 -0.13 -25.12 -22.39
CA SER A 616 0.27 -25.36 -23.79
C SER A 616 1.62 -24.72 -24.15
N THR A 617 2.39 -25.41 -24.98
CA THR A 617 3.75 -24.99 -25.39
C THR A 617 3.74 -23.84 -26.40
N ASP A 618 2.75 -23.84 -27.30
CA ASP A 618 2.57 -22.84 -28.34
C ASP A 618 1.07 -22.58 -28.61
N TRP A 619 0.78 -21.52 -29.37
CA TRP A 619 -0.58 -21.12 -29.70
C TRP A 619 -1.32 -22.19 -30.52
N ASN A 620 -0.63 -22.92 -31.40
CA ASN A 620 -1.28 -23.93 -32.25
C ASN A 620 -1.77 -25.12 -31.42
N SER A 621 -1.00 -25.52 -30.40
CA SER A 621 -1.40 -26.53 -29.42
C SER A 621 -2.60 -26.06 -28.59
N PHE A 622 -2.55 -24.81 -28.10
CA PHE A 622 -3.66 -24.18 -27.38
C PHE A 622 -4.94 -24.18 -28.24
N PHE A 623 -4.85 -23.67 -29.46
CA PHE A 623 -5.94 -23.57 -30.42
C PHE A 623 -6.52 -24.94 -30.80
N THR A 624 -5.67 -25.94 -31.07
CA THR A 624 -6.12 -27.30 -31.43
C THR A 624 -6.86 -27.96 -30.27
N THR A 625 -6.35 -27.81 -29.05
CA THR A 625 -7.00 -28.37 -27.84
C THR A 625 -8.36 -27.73 -27.60
N LEU A 626 -8.45 -26.41 -27.81
CA LEU A 626 -9.69 -25.66 -27.69
C LEU A 626 -10.70 -26.06 -28.76
N LYS A 627 -10.27 -26.22 -30.02
CA LYS A 627 -11.12 -26.70 -31.12
C LYS A 627 -11.65 -28.12 -30.89
N ASN A 628 -10.87 -28.99 -30.24
CA ASN A 628 -11.32 -30.35 -29.89
C ASN A 628 -12.38 -30.36 -28.77
N LYS A 629 -12.57 -29.24 -28.05
CA LYS A 629 -13.59 -29.07 -27.00
C LYS A 629 -14.84 -28.34 -27.53
N GLU A 630 -14.88 -28.02 -28.82
CA GLU A 630 -16.04 -27.45 -29.51
C GLU A 630 -17.20 -28.47 -29.55
N ASP A 631 -18.42 -27.98 -29.38
CA ASP A 631 -19.66 -28.73 -29.52
C ASP A 631 -20.69 -27.96 -30.38
N ASP A 632 -21.85 -28.56 -30.65
CA ASP A 632 -22.92 -27.94 -31.45
C ASP A 632 -23.47 -26.63 -30.85
N LYS A 633 -23.15 -26.31 -29.58
CA LYS A 633 -23.59 -25.11 -28.87
C LYS A 633 -22.54 -24.01 -28.86
N THR A 634 -21.34 -24.27 -29.40
CA THR A 634 -20.25 -23.32 -29.44
C THR A 634 -20.54 -22.21 -30.44
N ASP A 635 -20.23 -20.97 -30.08
CA ASP A 635 -20.45 -19.80 -30.93
C ASP A 635 -19.54 -19.82 -32.18
N LYS A 636 -20.15 -19.84 -33.38
CA LYS A 636 -19.43 -19.90 -34.66
C LYS A 636 -18.66 -18.61 -34.98
N ASP A 637 -19.17 -17.47 -34.50
CA ASP A 637 -18.48 -16.19 -34.68
C ASP A 637 -17.24 -16.14 -33.80
N PHE A 638 -17.32 -16.71 -32.59
CA PHE A 638 -16.16 -16.90 -31.72
C PHE A 638 -15.08 -17.78 -32.37
N ILE A 639 -15.44 -18.92 -32.97
CA ILE A 639 -14.48 -19.80 -33.67
C ILE A 639 -13.80 -19.08 -34.85
N SER A 640 -14.54 -18.24 -35.55
CA SER A 640 -14.00 -17.42 -36.64
C SER A 640 -12.98 -16.39 -36.13
N LEU A 641 -13.29 -15.73 -34.99
CA LEU A 641 -12.40 -14.77 -34.32
C LEU A 641 -11.08 -15.41 -33.87
N ILE A 642 -11.12 -16.56 -33.19
CA ILE A 642 -9.91 -17.20 -32.67
C ILE A 642 -9.03 -17.84 -33.76
N SER A 643 -9.56 -18.01 -34.98
CA SER A 643 -8.81 -18.51 -36.13
C SER A 643 -7.93 -17.44 -36.79
N LEU A 644 -8.10 -16.17 -36.42
CA LEU A 644 -7.31 -15.06 -36.96
C LEU A 644 -5.85 -15.12 -36.47
N THR A 645 -4.92 -14.82 -37.37
CA THR A 645 -3.47 -14.90 -37.11
C THR A 645 -2.87 -13.58 -36.62
N ASP A 646 -3.53 -12.45 -36.87
CA ASP A 646 -3.10 -11.16 -36.34
C ASP A 646 -3.44 -11.08 -34.85
N LEU A 647 -2.46 -10.69 -34.02
CA LEU A 647 -2.65 -10.47 -32.59
C LEU A 647 -3.69 -9.38 -32.32
N THR A 648 -3.67 -8.31 -33.10
CA THR A 648 -4.58 -7.17 -32.92
C THR A 648 -6.03 -7.52 -33.25
N GLU A 649 -6.25 -8.54 -34.08
CA GLU A 649 -7.59 -9.02 -34.43
C GLU A 649 -8.04 -10.20 -33.57
N ASN A 650 -7.11 -10.84 -32.84
CA ASN A 650 -7.36 -12.03 -32.01
C ASN A 650 -7.09 -11.76 -30.52
N PRO A 651 -8.08 -11.23 -29.76
CA PRO A 651 -7.90 -10.89 -28.36
C PRO A 651 -7.62 -12.11 -27.46
N ILE A 652 -8.05 -13.32 -27.84
CA ILE A 652 -7.75 -14.55 -27.08
C ILE A 652 -6.28 -14.92 -27.24
N ARG A 653 -5.75 -14.81 -28.46
CA ARG A 653 -4.32 -15.01 -28.71
C ARG A 653 -3.47 -13.99 -27.98
N THR A 654 -3.83 -12.71 -28.06
CA THR A 654 -3.15 -11.64 -27.33
C THR A 654 -3.14 -11.90 -25.82
N ALA A 655 -4.28 -12.28 -25.24
CA ALA A 655 -4.36 -12.61 -23.81
C ALA A 655 -3.50 -13.82 -23.42
N TRP A 656 -3.49 -14.88 -24.24
CA TRP A 656 -2.70 -16.08 -23.97
C TRP A 656 -1.20 -15.85 -24.13
N GLU A 657 -0.77 -15.19 -25.21
CA GLU A 657 0.65 -14.86 -25.42
C GLU A 657 1.14 -13.90 -24.32
N ALA A 658 0.34 -12.89 -23.95
CA ALA A 658 0.66 -12.02 -22.81
C ALA A 658 0.77 -12.79 -21.50
N TYR A 659 -0.11 -13.78 -21.26
CA TYR A 659 -0.04 -14.64 -20.08
C TYR A 659 1.26 -15.46 -20.04
N LYS A 660 1.65 -16.10 -21.14
CA LYS A 660 2.91 -16.88 -21.22
C LYS A 660 4.13 -16.00 -21.06
N THR A 661 4.16 -14.85 -21.73
CA THR A 661 5.26 -13.88 -21.66
C THR A 661 5.39 -13.30 -20.25
N ALA A 662 4.26 -12.96 -19.61
CA ALA A 662 4.25 -12.47 -18.23
C ALA A 662 4.73 -13.52 -17.21
N LEU A 663 4.49 -14.82 -17.42
CA LEU A 663 5.04 -15.89 -16.56
C LEU A 663 6.56 -16.00 -16.64
N GLN A 664 7.12 -15.76 -17.83
CA GLN A 664 8.56 -15.85 -18.06
C GLN A 664 9.30 -14.56 -17.68
N THR A 665 8.58 -13.45 -17.56
CA THR A 665 9.16 -12.15 -17.27
C THR A 665 9.16 -11.88 -15.77
N ASN A 666 10.34 -11.90 -15.14
CA ASN A 666 10.49 -11.41 -13.78
C ASN A 666 10.37 -9.90 -13.75
N VAL A 667 9.39 -9.40 -12.99
CA VAL A 667 9.16 -7.97 -12.82
C VAL A 667 9.08 -7.59 -11.36
N ILE A 668 9.58 -6.39 -11.07
CA ILE A 668 9.28 -5.66 -9.84
C ILE A 668 8.70 -4.31 -10.23
N SER A 669 7.74 -3.82 -9.46
CA SER A 669 7.08 -2.55 -9.70
C SER A 669 6.85 -1.79 -8.41
N GLN A 670 6.84 -0.47 -8.50
CA GLN A 670 6.40 0.38 -7.41
C GLN A 670 5.92 1.75 -7.89
N THR A 671 4.92 2.27 -7.17
CA THR A 671 4.49 3.66 -7.32
C THR A 671 5.52 4.61 -6.74
N LEU A 672 5.80 5.70 -7.45
CA LEU A 672 6.72 6.75 -7.02
C LEU A 672 6.11 7.58 -5.87
N ASN A 673 6.05 6.98 -4.69
CA ASN A 673 5.48 7.60 -3.51
C ASN A 673 6.23 8.89 -3.17
N GLY A 674 5.47 9.93 -2.84
CA GLY A 674 6.03 11.28 -2.61
C GLY A 674 6.14 12.13 -3.87
N PHE A 675 5.94 11.57 -5.07
CA PHE A 675 6.00 12.33 -6.33
C PHE A 675 5.04 13.52 -6.37
N ASN A 676 3.74 13.31 -6.11
CA ASN A 676 2.78 14.43 -6.08
C ASN A 676 3.01 15.37 -4.89
N GLU A 677 3.58 14.87 -3.80
CA GLU A 677 3.86 15.68 -2.62
C GLU A 677 5.03 16.65 -2.88
N ALA A 678 5.97 16.30 -3.76
CA ALA A 678 7.03 17.19 -4.21
C ALA A 678 6.48 18.48 -4.82
N PHE A 679 5.44 18.37 -5.66
CA PHE A 679 4.73 19.52 -6.25
C PHE A 679 4.11 20.46 -5.20
N LEU A 680 3.86 19.94 -3.99
CA LEU A 680 3.33 20.67 -2.84
C LEU A 680 4.42 21.06 -1.83
N MET A 681 5.70 20.99 -2.23
CA MET A 681 6.87 21.26 -1.38
C MET A 681 6.96 20.34 -0.15
N ARG A 682 6.47 19.09 -0.28
CA ARG A 682 6.46 18.10 0.80
C ARG A 682 7.27 16.86 0.41
N ARG A 683 8.03 16.33 1.36
CA ARG A 683 8.74 15.06 1.23
C ARG A 683 8.10 14.03 2.15
N LYS A 684 7.58 12.94 1.59
CA LYS A 684 7.18 11.77 2.37
C LYS A 684 8.41 11.06 2.91
N THR A 685 8.57 11.04 4.22
CA THR A 685 9.66 10.37 4.91
C THR A 685 9.26 10.05 6.35
N ALA A 686 9.95 9.08 6.96
CA ALA A 686 9.72 8.74 8.36
C ALA A 686 10.09 9.93 9.25
N GLN A 687 9.23 10.26 10.21
CA GLN A 687 9.42 11.39 11.11
C GLN A 687 9.78 10.92 12.50
N LEU A 688 10.80 11.56 13.09
CA LEU A 688 11.08 11.41 14.51
C LEU A 688 10.00 12.12 15.35
N PRO A 689 9.76 11.71 16.61
CA PRO A 689 8.92 12.47 17.55
C PRO A 689 9.31 13.95 17.62
N ILE A 690 8.33 14.85 17.77
CA ILE A 690 8.58 16.28 18.00
C ILE A 690 9.31 16.41 19.34
N SER A 691 10.55 16.89 19.31
CA SER A 691 11.37 17.07 20.49
C SER A 691 12.46 18.09 20.22
N GLU A 692 12.80 18.87 21.25
CA GLU A 692 13.90 19.82 21.26
C GLU A 692 14.90 19.41 22.37
N PRO A 693 15.81 18.46 22.10
CA PRO A 693 16.72 17.98 23.14
C PRO A 693 17.90 18.93 23.42
N LEU A 694 18.14 19.92 22.55
CA LEU A 694 19.33 20.80 22.62
C LEU A 694 19.00 22.21 23.11
N GLY A 695 17.75 22.67 22.93
CA GLY A 695 17.29 23.99 23.33
C GLY A 695 17.22 24.20 24.85
N PHE A 696 17.09 25.45 25.28
CA PHE A 696 16.83 25.78 26.68
C PHE A 696 15.39 25.41 27.07
N GLU A 697 15.07 25.56 28.36
CA GLU A 697 13.77 25.18 28.93
C GLU A 697 12.58 25.83 28.19
N SER A 698 12.76 27.04 27.65
CA SER A 698 11.72 27.76 26.93
C SER A 698 11.38 27.14 25.57
N GLU A 699 12.39 26.64 24.87
CA GLU A 699 12.32 26.02 23.54
C GLU A 699 11.83 24.57 23.65
N GLN A 700 12.26 23.90 24.73
CA GLN A 700 11.73 22.59 25.12
C GLN A 700 10.22 22.67 25.39
N SER A 701 9.79 23.64 26.21
CA SER A 701 8.37 23.85 26.53
C SER A 701 7.55 24.23 25.29
N PHE A 702 8.11 25.07 24.43
CA PHE A 702 7.51 25.43 23.14
C PHE A 702 7.29 24.18 22.26
N SER A 703 8.33 23.36 22.07
CA SER A 703 8.24 22.14 21.25
C SER A 703 7.32 21.08 21.85
N GLN A 704 7.25 20.97 23.18
CA GLN A 704 6.28 20.11 23.87
C GLN A 704 4.84 20.58 23.63
N LYS A 705 4.58 21.89 23.59
CA LYS A 705 3.26 22.42 23.24
C LYS A 705 2.89 22.09 21.78
N VAL A 706 3.83 22.22 20.85
CA VAL A 706 3.65 21.76 19.46
C VAL A 706 3.32 20.26 19.44
N GLN A 707 4.11 19.43 20.13
CA GLN A 707 3.89 17.99 20.22
C GLN A 707 2.48 17.64 20.71
N LYS A 708 2.00 18.34 21.75
CA LYS A 708 0.66 18.11 22.32
C LYS A 708 -0.46 18.45 21.34
N LEU A 709 -0.31 19.52 20.56
CA LEU A 709 -1.34 19.97 19.61
C LEU A 709 -1.34 19.17 18.31
N VAL A 710 -0.17 18.85 17.78
CA VAL A 710 -0.01 18.08 16.53
C VAL A 710 -0.33 16.60 16.76
N GLY A 711 0.09 16.02 17.88
CA GLY A 711 -0.02 14.60 18.15
C GLY A 711 1.07 13.76 17.46
N THR A 712 0.78 12.48 17.23
CA THR A 712 1.75 11.50 16.72
C THR A 712 1.74 11.36 15.20
N ASP A 713 0.60 11.60 14.56
CA ASP A 713 0.35 11.24 13.16
C ASP A 713 0.95 12.27 12.20
N ARG A 714 2.12 11.95 11.66
CA ARG A 714 2.88 12.83 10.75
C ARG A 714 3.51 12.01 9.64
N SER A 715 3.36 12.49 8.40
CA SER A 715 3.77 11.71 7.21
C SER A 715 4.64 12.47 6.21
N SER A 716 4.89 13.77 6.42
CA SER A 716 5.66 14.58 5.48
C SER A 716 6.49 15.68 6.13
N SER A 717 7.67 15.98 5.59
CA SER A 717 8.52 17.14 5.95
C SER A 717 8.48 18.21 4.87
N PRO A 718 8.76 19.49 5.18
CA PRO A 718 8.77 20.55 4.18
C PRO A 718 10.07 20.52 3.37
N ILE A 719 9.99 20.94 2.11
CA ILE A 719 11.15 21.12 1.23
C ILE A 719 11.31 22.62 0.97
N VAL A 720 12.33 23.23 1.57
CA VAL A 720 12.52 24.70 1.60
C VAL A 720 13.00 25.27 0.25
N ALA A 721 13.66 24.45 -0.59
CA ALA A 721 14.28 24.89 -1.85
C ALA A 721 13.58 24.38 -3.12
N PHE A 722 12.29 24.03 -3.04
CA PHE A 722 11.51 23.51 -4.16
C PHE A 722 10.42 24.50 -4.56
N ASP A 723 10.10 24.58 -5.86
CA ASP A 723 9.05 25.48 -6.33
C ASP A 723 7.66 24.85 -6.12
N PHE A 724 6.73 25.63 -5.58
CA PHE A 724 5.33 25.22 -5.46
C PHE A 724 4.68 25.13 -6.84
N ASN A 725 4.05 24.00 -7.14
CA ASN A 725 3.35 23.80 -8.41
C ASN A 725 2.08 22.95 -8.20
N PRO A 726 0.91 23.57 -7.96
CA PRO A 726 -0.31 22.85 -7.60
C PRO A 726 -0.91 22.03 -8.77
N ILE A 727 -0.47 22.29 -10.00
CA ILE A 727 -0.89 21.58 -11.21
C ILE A 727 0.28 20.76 -11.75
N ARG A 728 0.12 19.44 -11.72
CA ARG A 728 1.07 18.47 -12.28
C ARG A 728 0.85 18.35 -13.79
N SER A 729 1.74 18.89 -14.61
CA SER A 729 1.73 18.72 -16.07
C SER A 729 3.11 18.92 -16.68
N GLY A 730 3.35 18.42 -17.89
CA GLY A 730 4.53 18.73 -18.68
C GLY A 730 5.46 17.55 -18.91
N LEU A 731 6.62 17.83 -19.52
CA LEU A 731 7.64 16.82 -19.78
C LEU A 731 8.40 16.48 -18.50
N PHE A 732 8.57 15.19 -18.24
CA PHE A 732 9.38 14.71 -17.11
C PHE A 732 10.52 13.84 -17.60
N LYS A 733 11.66 13.90 -16.90
CA LYS A 733 12.84 13.11 -17.21
C LYS A 733 13.29 12.33 -15.97
N LEU A 734 13.49 11.03 -16.13
CA LEU A 734 14.18 10.21 -15.15
C LEU A 734 15.68 10.49 -15.24
N ASN A 735 16.28 11.03 -14.17
CA ASN A 735 17.71 11.33 -14.12
C ASN A 735 18.53 10.16 -13.60
N ARG A 736 18.03 9.48 -12.56
CA ARG A 736 18.70 8.34 -11.92
C ARG A 736 17.67 7.32 -11.50
N LEU A 737 17.96 6.05 -11.79
CA LEU A 737 17.33 4.91 -11.13
C LEU A 737 18.45 4.02 -10.58
N ARG A 738 18.40 3.76 -9.29
CA ARG A 738 19.39 2.95 -8.57
C ARG A 738 18.67 1.90 -7.75
N LEU A 739 19.03 0.65 -7.96
CA LEU A 739 18.53 -0.46 -7.17
C LEU A 739 19.48 -0.77 -6.03
N TYR A 740 18.94 -1.09 -4.85
CA TYR A 740 19.71 -1.66 -3.77
C TYR A 740 19.23 -3.08 -3.50
N ASP A 741 20.19 -3.97 -3.32
CA ASP A 741 19.94 -5.35 -2.91
C ASP A 741 19.77 -5.47 -1.39
N ASN A 742 19.50 -6.69 -0.93
CA ASN A 742 19.34 -7.01 0.49
C ASN A 742 20.57 -6.70 1.36
N PHE A 743 21.77 -6.57 0.77
CA PHE A 743 22.99 -6.16 1.47
C PHE A 743 23.26 -4.65 1.42
N GLY A 744 22.42 -3.89 0.69
CA GLY A 744 22.58 -2.45 0.51
C GLY A 744 23.61 -2.07 -0.53
N GLU A 745 23.96 -2.99 -1.43
CA GLU A 745 24.85 -2.70 -2.56
C GLU A 745 24.06 -1.95 -3.66
N PRO A 746 24.52 -0.75 -4.08
CA PRO A 746 23.85 0.04 -5.10
C PRO A 746 24.20 -0.44 -6.51
N PHE A 747 23.19 -0.53 -7.38
CA PHE A 747 23.32 -0.82 -8.81
C PHE A 747 22.60 0.28 -9.60
N ASP A 748 23.37 1.09 -10.30
CA ASP A 748 22.84 2.11 -11.20
C ASP A 748 22.30 1.46 -12.47
N LEU A 749 21.08 1.81 -12.84
CA LEU A 749 20.50 1.42 -14.12
C LEU A 749 20.95 2.41 -15.18
N THR A 750 21.55 1.91 -16.27
CA THR A 750 21.80 2.72 -17.46
C THR A 750 20.46 3.08 -18.09
N MET A 751 20.17 4.37 -18.14
CA MET A 751 18.98 4.91 -18.80
C MET A 751 19.20 4.90 -20.33
N ASP A 752 19.33 3.73 -20.93
CA ASP A 752 19.40 3.58 -22.39
C ASP A 752 18.04 3.97 -23.01
N GLU A 753 18.03 4.24 -24.32
CA GLU A 753 16.84 4.64 -25.11
C GLU A 753 15.65 3.65 -25.04
N LYS A 754 15.83 2.47 -24.44
CA LYS A 754 14.82 1.40 -24.31
C LYS A 754 13.95 1.55 -23.05
N GLN A 755 13.36 2.72 -22.84
CA GLN A 755 12.34 2.92 -21.80
C GLN A 755 10.95 2.89 -22.42
N THR A 756 10.13 1.94 -22.02
CA THR A 756 8.74 1.84 -22.49
C THR A 756 7.84 2.71 -21.63
N THR A 757 7.04 3.58 -22.24
CA THR A 757 6.10 4.45 -21.51
C THR A 757 4.70 4.12 -21.99
N SER A 758 3.77 3.91 -21.05
CA SER A 758 2.38 3.67 -21.42
C SER A 758 1.77 4.88 -22.13
N GLU A 759 0.85 4.64 -23.07
CA GLU A 759 0.20 5.71 -23.86
C GLU A 759 -0.37 6.86 -23.01
N PRO A 760 -0.99 6.64 -21.83
CA PRO A 760 -1.51 7.73 -21.02
C PRO A 760 -0.45 8.71 -20.49
N LEU A 761 0.83 8.33 -20.54
CA LEU A 761 1.99 9.13 -20.14
C LEU A 761 2.85 9.57 -21.32
N THR A 762 2.31 9.53 -22.55
CA THR A 762 2.97 10.08 -23.74
C THR A 762 2.18 11.25 -24.31
N ASP A 763 2.88 12.12 -25.05
CA ASP A 763 2.26 13.15 -25.87
C ASP A 763 2.12 12.69 -27.34
N ARG A 764 1.61 13.57 -28.20
CA ARG A 764 1.47 13.31 -29.65
C ARG A 764 2.80 13.06 -30.38
N TYR A 765 3.92 13.34 -29.73
CA TYR A 765 5.28 13.13 -30.25
C TYR A 765 5.97 11.95 -29.55
N PHE A 766 5.22 11.12 -28.83
CA PHE A 766 5.73 9.98 -28.06
C PHE A 766 6.76 10.35 -26.97
N SER A 767 6.77 11.61 -26.56
CA SER A 767 7.59 12.09 -25.45
C SER A 767 6.90 11.81 -24.11
N LYS A 768 7.69 11.52 -23.08
CA LYS A 768 7.19 11.29 -21.70
C LYS A 768 6.53 12.55 -21.16
N PHE A 769 5.22 12.49 -20.96
CA PHE A 769 4.39 13.64 -20.66
C PHE A 769 3.36 13.34 -19.57
N LEU A 770 3.28 14.24 -18.58
CA LEU A 770 2.25 14.20 -17.55
C LEU A 770 1.04 15.02 -18.00
N ARG A 771 -0.09 14.34 -18.17
CA ARG A 771 -1.37 15.00 -18.40
C ARG A 771 -1.72 15.92 -17.19
N PRO A 772 -2.31 17.11 -17.43
CA PRO A 772 -2.68 18.05 -16.36
C PRO A 772 -3.54 17.40 -15.28
N ARG A 773 -3.09 17.44 -14.02
CA ARG A 773 -3.86 17.01 -12.85
C ARG A 773 -3.56 17.91 -11.65
N LEU A 774 -4.52 18.10 -10.75
CA LEU A 774 -4.26 18.76 -9.47
C LEU A 774 -3.42 17.83 -8.57
N ALA A 775 -2.33 18.37 -8.01
CA ALA A 775 -1.44 17.60 -7.14
C ALA A 775 -2.10 17.32 -5.78
N GLN A 776 -2.87 18.29 -5.28
CA GLN A 776 -3.67 18.15 -4.08
C GLN A 776 -4.98 17.37 -4.34
N PRO A 777 -5.48 16.61 -3.36
CA PRO A 777 -6.81 16.01 -3.45
C PRO A 777 -7.89 17.05 -3.69
N THR A 778 -8.76 16.81 -4.67
CA THR A 778 -9.84 17.74 -5.02
C THR A 778 -11.14 17.01 -5.29
N ARG A 779 -12.27 17.69 -5.07
CA ARG A 779 -13.60 17.19 -5.42
C ARG A 779 -14.37 18.28 -6.14
N LEU A 780 -15.19 17.87 -7.10
CA LEU A 780 -16.32 18.67 -7.58
C LEU A 780 -17.55 18.17 -6.84
N ASN A 781 -18.19 19.04 -6.08
CA ASN A 781 -19.35 18.68 -5.28
C ASN A 781 -20.62 19.26 -5.92
N PHE A 782 -21.41 18.40 -6.55
CA PHE A 782 -22.69 18.79 -7.13
C PHE A 782 -23.77 18.73 -6.04
N ARG A 783 -24.15 19.90 -5.51
CA ARG A 783 -25.26 20.04 -4.57
C ARG A 783 -26.54 20.34 -5.32
N TRP A 784 -27.25 19.28 -5.68
CA TRP A 784 -28.52 19.40 -6.39
C TRP A 784 -29.58 19.99 -5.45
N LEU A 785 -30.33 20.97 -5.94
CA LEU A 785 -31.42 21.59 -5.19
C LEU A 785 -32.75 20.93 -5.57
N SER A 786 -33.67 20.85 -4.61
CA SER A 786 -35.02 20.39 -4.90
C SER A 786 -35.70 21.28 -5.93
N ALA A 787 -36.35 20.66 -6.91
CA ALA A 787 -37.12 21.38 -7.92
C ALA A 787 -38.37 22.08 -7.38
N ILE A 788 -38.86 21.68 -6.20
CA ILE A 788 -40.06 22.23 -5.56
C ILE A 788 -39.70 22.68 -4.14
N PRO A 789 -39.88 23.97 -3.79
CA PRO A 789 -39.68 24.44 -2.42
C PRO A 789 -40.56 23.66 -1.43
N LEU A 790 -39.98 23.27 -0.28
CA LEU A 790 -40.74 22.59 0.78
C LEU A 790 -41.54 23.56 1.67
N THR A 791 -41.39 24.87 1.46
CA THR A 791 -42.07 25.93 2.21
C THR A 791 -43.40 26.35 1.56
N SER A 792 -44.36 26.75 2.40
CA SER A 792 -45.69 27.24 1.97
C SER A 792 -45.58 28.56 1.19
N ALA A 793 -46.53 28.78 0.27
CA ALA A 793 -46.52 29.86 -0.73
C ALA A 793 -46.49 31.31 -0.20
N GLU A 794 -46.58 31.54 1.11
CA GLU A 794 -46.60 32.89 1.71
C GLU A 794 -45.18 33.49 1.90
N ASP A 795 -44.12 32.67 1.92
CA ASP A 795 -42.73 33.11 2.13
C ASP A 795 -41.90 33.20 0.82
N GLN A 796 -42.56 33.16 -0.34
CA GLN A 796 -41.93 32.97 -1.66
C GLN A 796 -41.01 34.10 -2.14
N TYR A 797 -41.02 35.28 -1.51
CA TYR A 797 -40.30 36.45 -2.03
C TYR A 797 -38.88 36.68 -1.47
N GLU A 798 -38.47 35.97 -0.41
CA GLU A 798 -37.11 36.13 0.18
C GLU A 798 -36.23 34.86 0.10
N ASP A 799 -36.80 33.68 -0.19
CA ASP A 799 -36.14 32.40 0.11
C ASP A 799 -35.60 31.59 -1.09
N HIS A 800 -35.30 32.24 -2.23
CA HIS A 800 -34.54 31.56 -3.30
C HIS A 800 -33.10 31.16 -2.87
N ILE A 801 -32.62 31.73 -1.75
CA ILE A 801 -31.30 31.43 -1.15
C ILE A 801 -31.36 30.17 -0.25
N ASN A 802 -32.55 29.73 0.17
CA ASN A 802 -32.77 28.60 1.09
C ASN A 802 -33.49 27.41 0.40
N ALA A 803 -33.20 27.14 -0.87
CA ALA A 803 -33.69 25.93 -1.52
C ALA A 803 -33.07 24.68 -0.86
N ASN A 804 -33.90 23.75 -0.40
CA ASN A 804 -33.44 22.51 0.23
C ASN A 804 -32.60 21.67 -0.73
N GLU A 805 -31.44 21.21 -0.28
CA GLU A 805 -30.61 20.26 -1.03
C GLU A 805 -31.35 18.92 -1.16
N THR A 806 -31.23 18.30 -2.34
CA THR A 806 -31.75 16.95 -2.59
C THR A 806 -31.22 15.97 -1.57
N ASN A 807 -32.12 15.17 -1.02
CA ASN A 807 -31.80 14.05 -0.15
C ASN A 807 -32.67 12.83 -0.52
N ASP A 808 -32.56 11.75 0.24
CA ASP A 808 -33.29 10.50 -0.02
C ASP A 808 -34.82 10.64 0.08
N HIS A 809 -35.33 11.81 0.51
CA HIS A 809 -36.75 12.11 0.52
C HIS A 809 -37.27 12.42 -0.90
N PRO A 810 -38.30 11.70 -1.42
CA PRO A 810 -38.80 11.89 -2.79
C PRO A 810 -39.26 13.31 -3.14
N LEU A 811 -39.76 14.07 -2.16
CA LEU A 811 -40.12 15.50 -2.35
C LEU A 811 -38.92 16.41 -2.68
N THR A 812 -37.70 16.00 -2.36
CA THR A 812 -36.50 16.80 -2.59
C THR A 812 -35.82 16.51 -3.92
N SER A 813 -36.47 15.73 -4.79
CA SER A 813 -35.96 15.42 -6.14
C SER A 813 -35.58 16.69 -6.91
N PRO A 814 -34.40 16.71 -7.58
CA PRO A 814 -33.99 17.82 -8.42
C PRO A 814 -34.65 17.78 -9.80
N ILE A 815 -35.40 16.71 -10.10
CA ILE A 815 -36.02 16.48 -11.40
C ILE A 815 -37.31 17.30 -11.49
N CYS A 816 -37.33 18.27 -12.42
CA CYS A 816 -38.51 19.06 -12.76
C CYS A 816 -39.40 18.39 -13.83
N GLY A 817 -38.83 17.47 -14.63
CA GLY A 817 -39.51 16.74 -15.69
C GLY A 817 -38.48 16.02 -16.59
N TRP A 818 -38.97 15.26 -17.58
CA TRP A 818 -38.14 14.56 -18.55
C TRP A 818 -38.43 15.04 -19.96
N LEU A 819 -37.37 15.17 -20.76
CA LEU A 819 -37.46 15.41 -22.20
C LEU A 819 -36.94 14.18 -22.92
N LEU A 820 -37.78 13.58 -23.76
CA LEU A 820 -37.41 12.42 -24.56
C LEU A 820 -37.45 12.81 -26.04
N PRO A 821 -36.29 12.90 -26.73
CA PRO A 821 -36.27 13.14 -28.15
C PRO A 821 -36.85 11.92 -28.89
N ASN A 822 -37.85 12.15 -29.74
CA ASN A 822 -38.38 11.18 -30.67
C ASN A 822 -37.84 11.48 -32.07
N TYR A 823 -36.81 10.74 -32.47
CA TYR A 823 -36.13 10.91 -33.76
C TYR A 823 -36.93 10.42 -34.97
N ILE A 824 -38.05 9.69 -34.77
CA ILE A 824 -38.90 9.25 -35.87
C ILE A 824 -39.81 10.38 -36.32
N ASP A 825 -40.39 11.10 -35.36
CA ASP A 825 -41.36 12.16 -35.61
C ASP A 825 -40.76 13.57 -35.49
N ASN A 826 -39.45 13.69 -35.22
CA ASN A 826 -38.74 14.95 -34.92
C ASN A 826 -39.39 15.79 -33.81
N THR A 827 -40.03 15.14 -32.84
CA THR A 827 -40.67 15.79 -31.69
C THR A 827 -39.87 15.58 -30.41
N ILE A 828 -40.07 16.45 -29.43
CA ILE A 828 -39.58 16.25 -28.05
C ILE A 828 -40.78 15.93 -27.16
N GLY A 829 -40.86 14.69 -26.68
CA GLY A 829 -41.84 14.30 -25.67
C GLY A 829 -41.50 14.95 -24.32
N VAL A 830 -42.48 15.60 -23.70
CA VAL A 830 -42.36 16.24 -22.39
C VAL A 830 -43.13 15.42 -21.37
N TYR A 831 -42.44 15.01 -20.31
CA TYR A 831 -43.00 14.22 -19.22
C TYR A 831 -42.79 14.97 -17.89
N ALA A 832 -43.74 14.82 -16.96
CA ALA A 832 -43.62 15.35 -15.61
C ALA A 832 -42.59 14.55 -14.80
N LYS A 833 -42.26 15.03 -13.60
CA LYS A 833 -41.26 14.39 -12.72
C LYS A 833 -41.52 12.90 -12.43
N ASP A 834 -42.79 12.50 -12.39
CA ASP A 834 -43.24 11.13 -12.12
C ASP A 834 -43.27 10.24 -13.38
N GLY A 835 -42.83 10.78 -14.52
CA GLY A 835 -42.85 10.09 -15.81
C GLY A 835 -44.21 10.13 -16.50
N SER A 836 -45.22 10.83 -15.97
CA SER A 836 -46.48 11.03 -16.67
C SER A 836 -46.29 11.92 -17.90
N ALA A 837 -46.87 11.53 -19.03
CA ALA A 837 -46.78 12.32 -20.26
C ALA A 837 -47.54 13.64 -20.09
N VAL A 838 -46.84 14.77 -20.28
CA VAL A 838 -47.42 16.12 -20.22
C VAL A 838 -47.79 16.61 -21.62
N GLY A 839 -46.98 16.25 -22.63
CA GLY A 839 -47.23 16.61 -24.03
C GLY A 839 -46.02 16.34 -24.90
N TYR A 840 -45.97 16.97 -26.07
CA TYR A 840 -44.81 16.98 -26.94
C TYR A 840 -44.64 18.36 -27.58
N VAL A 841 -43.41 18.71 -27.93
CA VAL A 841 -43.05 19.90 -28.70
C VAL A 841 -42.67 19.43 -30.10
N ASP A 842 -43.34 19.99 -31.10
CA ASP A 842 -43.04 19.78 -32.52
C ASP A 842 -42.27 21.01 -33.06
N GLU A 843 -41.62 20.85 -34.20
CA GLU A 843 -40.82 21.89 -34.87
C GLU A 843 -41.69 23.03 -35.46
N THR A 844 -43.03 22.84 -35.53
CA THR A 844 -44.03 23.82 -35.99
C THR A 844 -44.63 24.65 -34.86
#